data_AF-A0A7Z0B8M0-F1
#
_entry.id   AF-A0A7Z0B8M0-F1
#
_cell.length_a   1.000
_cell.length_b   1.000
_cell.length_c   1.000
_cell.angle_alpha   90.00
_cell.angle_beta   90.00
_cell.angle_gamma   90.00
#
_symmetry.space_group_name_H-M   'P 1'
#
loop_
_entity.id
_entity.type
_entity.pdbx_description
1 polymer ?
#
loop_
_entity_poly.entity_id
_entity_poly.type
_entity_poly.pdbx_seq_one_letter_code
_entity_poly.pdbx_strand_id
1 'polypeptide(L)'
;MSTEAKCPFNHTAGSGTSNRDWWPNQLNLKILHQHSSLSDPMDKDFNYAEAFKSLDLAAVKKDLLAVMTDSQEWWPADFGHYGPFFIRMAWHSAGTYRTGDGRGGAGSGQQRFAPLNSWPDNVSLDKARRLIWPVKQKYGNKISWADLIVLTGNVALESMGFKTFGFAGGRQDVWESDEDVYWGSETTWLGGDKRYTGVRDLENPLGAVQMGLIYVNPEGPNGNPDPLKAAVDIRETFARMAMNDEETVALIAGGHTFGKTHGAGPASHVGVEPEAGGIEDQGLGWKSTFGTGKGADAISSGLEVIWTTTPTQWGNGFFENLFRYEWELTKSPAGAHQWKPKGDAGVDTVPDPHDSTKRRTPSMLTTDLSLRFDPAYEKISRRFYENPDQLADAFARAWFKLTHRDMGPLARYLGPEVPTEELIWQDPIPAVNHELINAQDVAELKSKVLASGLPVSQLVSTAWASASTFRGSDKRGGANGARIRLAPQKDWQVNQPAQLANVLTTLEGIQSAFNSAQSGGKRVSLADLIVLAGCAGVEQAAKNAGHTVTVPFSPGRMDASQEQTDLESFAVLEPIADGFRNYLKSKYTITAEALLVDKAQQLTLSAPELTALLGGMRVLNANYDGSQHGVFTKRLETLTNDFFVNLLDMGTEWKPVSDEKDVFEGFDRATGALKWTGTRVDLIFGSNAQLRAVAEVYGSSDAQGKFVHDFVAAWGKVMNLDRFDLA
;
A
#
# COMPACT_ATOMS: atom_id res chain seq x y z
N MET A 1 60.48 11.12 10.58
CA MET A 1 59.84 9.88 10.08
C MET A 1 58.75 9.49 11.05
N SER A 2 57.49 9.67 10.66
CA SER A 2 56.36 8.93 11.22
C SER A 2 55.50 8.54 10.03
N THR A 3 55.78 7.36 9.50
CA THR A 3 54.90 6.61 8.62
C THR A 3 53.64 6.27 9.41
N GLU A 4 52.63 7.14 9.38
CA GLU A 4 51.27 6.70 9.65
C GLU A 4 50.86 5.76 8.53
N ALA A 5 50.78 4.48 8.85
CA ALA A 5 50.17 3.49 7.98
C ALA A 5 48.70 3.88 7.78
N LYS A 6 48.40 4.61 6.70
CA LYS A 6 47.03 4.74 6.20
C LYS A 6 46.51 3.33 5.97
N CYS A 7 45.42 2.97 6.64
CA CYS A 7 44.75 1.69 6.43
C CYS A 7 44.50 1.54 4.92
N PRO A 8 45.01 0.48 4.26
CA PRO A 8 44.93 0.35 2.79
C PRO A 8 43.53 -0.02 2.29
N PHE A 9 42.56 -0.18 3.19
CA PHE A 9 41.19 -0.57 2.88
C PHE A 9 40.27 0.65 2.89
N ASN A 10 40.03 1.22 1.70
CA ASN A 10 39.04 2.28 1.49
C ASN A 10 37.68 1.72 0.99
N HIS A 11 37.44 0.42 1.15
CA HIS A 11 36.24 -0.25 0.67
C HIS A 11 35.89 -1.44 1.57
N THR A 12 34.60 -1.73 1.68
CA THR A 12 34.01 -2.91 2.33
C THR A 12 33.24 -3.74 1.30
N ALA A 13 32.89 -4.98 1.64
CA ALA A 13 31.97 -5.78 0.82
C ALA A 13 30.66 -5.03 0.62
N GLY A 14 30.18 -4.95 -0.62
CA GLY A 14 28.98 -4.19 -0.98
C GLY A 14 29.20 -2.69 -1.21
N SER A 15 30.39 -2.14 -0.94
CA SER A 15 30.75 -0.76 -1.32
C SER A 15 31.37 -0.68 -2.72
N GLY A 16 31.32 0.50 -3.33
CA GLY A 16 31.81 0.76 -4.68
C GLY A 16 30.71 0.71 -5.74
N THR A 17 31.11 0.82 -7.01
CA THR A 17 30.19 0.82 -8.15
C THR A 17 29.41 -0.50 -8.24
N SER A 18 28.09 -0.40 -8.33
CA SER A 18 27.13 -1.50 -8.43
C SER A 18 26.69 -1.77 -9.87
N ASN A 19 26.00 -2.88 -10.11
CA ASN A 19 25.39 -3.17 -11.43
C ASN A 19 24.41 -2.07 -11.87
N ARG A 20 23.72 -1.42 -10.92
CA ARG A 20 22.79 -0.33 -11.22
C ARG A 20 23.51 0.90 -11.76
N ASP A 21 24.74 1.15 -11.32
CA ASP A 21 25.53 2.28 -11.80
C ASP A 21 26.01 2.08 -13.24
N TRP A 22 26.36 0.84 -13.61
CA TRP A 22 26.74 0.48 -14.99
C TRP A 22 25.52 0.37 -15.92
N TRP A 23 24.40 -0.16 -15.42
CA TRP A 23 23.18 -0.42 -16.18
C TRP A 23 21.96 0.15 -15.44
N PRO A 24 21.77 1.48 -15.44
CA PRO A 24 20.71 2.14 -14.67
C PRO A 24 19.30 1.65 -15.05
N ASN A 25 19.11 1.32 -16.34
CA ASN A 25 17.84 0.82 -16.88
C ASN A 25 17.65 -0.70 -16.74
N GLN A 26 18.51 -1.40 -16.00
CA GLN A 26 18.35 -2.84 -15.77
C GLN A 26 17.06 -3.13 -14.97
N LEU A 27 16.31 -4.16 -15.34
CA LEU A 27 15.11 -4.56 -14.59
C LEU A 27 15.44 -4.88 -13.11
N ASN A 28 14.69 -4.32 -12.16
CA ASN A 28 14.92 -4.53 -10.72
C ASN A 28 14.18 -5.76 -10.18
N LEU A 29 14.83 -6.92 -10.08
CA LEU A 29 14.21 -8.11 -9.48
C LEU A 29 14.31 -8.16 -7.96
N LYS A 30 15.06 -7.25 -7.32
CA LYS A 30 15.21 -7.24 -5.87
C LYS A 30 13.88 -7.14 -5.13
N ILE A 31 12.93 -6.41 -5.70
CA ILE A 31 11.59 -6.22 -5.11
C ILE A 31 10.77 -7.51 -5.02
N LEU A 32 11.16 -8.57 -5.76
CA LEU A 32 10.55 -9.90 -5.68
C LEU A 32 11.21 -10.80 -4.62
N HIS A 33 12.25 -10.32 -3.95
CA HIS A 33 13.01 -11.06 -2.95
C HIS A 33 12.99 -10.39 -1.56
N GLN A 34 12.25 -9.29 -1.41
CA GLN A 34 12.05 -8.63 -0.12
C GLN A 34 11.11 -9.43 0.77
N HIS A 35 11.19 -9.15 2.07
CA HIS A 35 10.40 -9.78 3.13
C HIS A 35 10.53 -11.30 3.13
N SER A 36 11.72 -11.79 2.76
CA SER A 36 12.01 -13.21 2.78
C SER A 36 12.20 -13.70 4.21
N SER A 37 12.04 -15.01 4.41
CA SER A 37 12.37 -15.67 5.69
C SER A 37 13.84 -15.52 6.11
N LEU A 38 14.73 -15.02 5.25
CA LEU A 38 16.13 -14.79 5.58
C LEU A 38 16.37 -13.43 6.27
N SER A 39 15.49 -12.44 6.05
CA SER A 39 15.54 -11.13 6.70
C SER A 39 14.66 -11.06 7.96
N ASP A 40 13.76 -12.03 8.15
CA ASP A 40 12.87 -12.11 9.31
C ASP A 40 13.57 -12.77 10.52
N PRO A 41 13.74 -12.07 11.66
CA PRO A 41 14.30 -12.61 12.89
C PRO A 41 13.32 -13.46 13.72
N MET A 42 12.04 -13.53 13.34
CA MET A 42 11.04 -14.33 14.06
C MET A 42 11.22 -15.83 13.78
N ASP A 43 10.70 -16.65 14.70
CA ASP A 43 10.67 -18.10 14.47
C ASP A 43 9.86 -18.42 13.21
N LYS A 44 10.30 -19.44 12.45
CA LYS A 44 9.69 -19.83 11.16
C LYS A 44 8.17 -20.05 11.22
N ASP A 45 7.68 -20.56 12.34
CA ASP A 45 6.26 -20.88 12.55
C ASP A 45 5.53 -19.81 13.39
N PHE A 46 6.13 -18.64 13.59
CA PHE A 46 5.52 -17.54 14.35
C PHE A 46 4.25 -17.02 13.66
N ASN A 47 3.13 -17.01 14.40
CA ASN A 47 1.87 -16.42 13.96
C ASN A 47 1.55 -15.18 14.81
N TYR A 48 1.64 -14.00 14.19
CA TYR A 48 1.37 -12.74 14.86
C TYR A 48 -0.09 -12.60 15.32
N ALA A 49 -1.05 -13.13 14.56
CA ALA A 49 -2.46 -13.04 14.94
C ALA A 49 -2.73 -13.78 16.25
N GLU A 50 -2.16 -14.98 16.42
CA GLU A 50 -2.23 -15.74 17.67
C GLU A 50 -1.47 -15.04 18.81
N ALA A 51 -0.30 -14.48 18.53
CA ALA A 51 0.46 -13.72 19.53
C ALA A 51 -0.34 -12.49 20.04
N PHE A 52 -0.97 -11.74 19.13
CA PHE A 52 -1.80 -10.58 19.44
C PHE A 52 -3.08 -10.95 20.19
N LYS A 53 -3.75 -12.06 19.83
CA LYS A 53 -4.93 -12.56 20.58
C LYS A 53 -4.60 -12.85 22.05
N SER A 54 -3.34 -13.17 22.37
CA SER A 54 -2.86 -13.40 23.74
C SER A 54 -2.40 -12.13 24.49
N LEU A 55 -2.51 -10.96 23.87
CA LEU A 55 -2.11 -9.67 24.42
C LEU A 55 -3.20 -9.12 25.35
N ASP A 56 -2.78 -8.62 26.52
CA ASP A 56 -3.66 -7.78 27.34
C ASP A 56 -3.66 -6.35 26.78
N LEU A 57 -4.55 -6.09 25.82
CA LEU A 57 -4.65 -4.80 25.14
C LEU A 57 -5.01 -3.67 26.13
N ALA A 58 -5.82 -3.95 27.15
CA ALA A 58 -6.18 -2.96 28.16
C ALA A 58 -4.96 -2.52 28.99
N ALA A 59 -4.07 -3.46 29.34
CA ALA A 59 -2.81 -3.14 29.99
C ALA A 59 -1.88 -2.32 29.08
N VAL A 60 -1.79 -2.63 27.78
CA VAL A 60 -1.02 -1.83 26.81
C VAL A 60 -1.55 -0.39 26.76
N LYS A 61 -2.87 -0.22 26.60
CA LYS A 61 -3.49 1.11 26.58
C LYS A 61 -3.23 1.86 27.89
N LYS A 62 -3.28 1.19 29.04
CA LYS A 62 -2.95 1.79 30.35
C LYS A 62 -1.50 2.28 30.42
N ASP A 63 -0.55 1.50 29.94
CA ASP A 63 0.86 1.92 29.91
C ASP A 63 1.08 3.07 28.93
N LEU A 64 0.42 3.06 27.77
CA LEU A 64 0.45 4.17 26.82
C LEU A 64 -0.14 5.45 27.43
N LEU A 65 -1.25 5.36 28.17
CA LEU A 65 -1.82 6.48 28.92
C LEU A 65 -0.83 7.08 29.91
N ALA A 66 -0.01 6.24 30.58
CA ALA A 66 1.04 6.73 31.47
C ALA A 66 2.16 7.44 30.69
N VAL A 67 2.58 6.89 29.55
CA VAL A 67 3.59 7.53 28.68
C VAL A 67 3.13 8.91 28.21
N MET A 68 1.82 9.14 28.02
CA MET A 68 1.30 10.43 27.56
C MET A 68 1.75 11.62 28.42
N THR A 69 1.89 11.44 29.74
CA THR A 69 2.21 12.51 30.69
C THR A 69 3.52 12.31 31.44
N ASP A 70 4.23 11.21 31.19
CA ASP A 70 5.57 10.95 31.73
C ASP A 70 6.65 11.65 30.89
N SER A 71 6.73 12.97 31.03
CA SER A 71 7.66 13.83 30.29
C SER A 71 9.12 13.43 30.54
N GLN A 72 9.84 13.15 29.46
CA GLN A 72 11.25 12.77 29.49
C GLN A 72 12.15 13.99 29.28
N GLU A 73 13.19 14.14 30.10
CA GLU A 73 14.11 15.29 30.01
C GLU A 73 14.81 15.40 28.65
N TRP A 74 15.07 14.28 27.97
CA TRP A 74 15.73 14.28 26.67
C TRP A 74 14.82 14.77 25.53
N TRP A 75 13.50 14.80 25.74
CA TRP A 75 12.53 15.39 24.81
C TRP A 75 11.26 15.83 25.55
N PRO A 76 11.25 16.98 26.25
CA PRO A 76 10.14 17.36 27.14
C PRO A 76 8.79 17.46 26.41
N ALA A 77 7.71 16.99 27.05
CA ALA A 77 6.36 17.08 26.51
C ALA A 77 5.84 18.52 26.48
N ASP A 78 5.36 18.98 25.33
CA ASP A 78 4.59 20.23 25.23
C ASP A 78 3.34 20.13 26.10
N PHE A 79 3.03 21.19 26.84
CA PHE A 79 1.86 21.25 27.74
C PHE A 79 1.82 20.12 28.79
N GLY A 80 2.95 19.43 29.02
CA GLY A 80 3.02 18.25 29.87
C GLY A 80 2.34 17.01 29.30
N HIS A 81 2.05 16.97 27.99
CA HIS A 81 1.34 15.85 27.37
C HIS A 81 1.82 15.54 25.92
N TYR A 82 2.32 14.33 25.67
CA TYR A 82 2.80 13.89 24.35
C TYR A 82 1.70 13.52 23.35
N GLY A 83 0.44 13.43 23.79
CA GLY A 83 -0.69 13.03 22.94
C GLY A 83 -0.69 13.63 21.53
N PRO A 84 -0.60 14.96 21.35
CA PRO A 84 -0.59 15.56 20.02
C PRO A 84 0.59 15.10 19.15
N PHE A 85 1.76 14.87 19.77
CA PHE A 85 2.94 14.35 19.08
C PHE A 85 2.74 12.91 18.59
N PHE A 86 2.05 12.08 19.38
CA PHE A 86 1.70 10.72 18.98
C PHE A 86 0.56 10.65 17.96
N ILE A 87 -0.40 11.57 17.98
CA ILE A 87 -1.39 11.72 16.91
C ILE A 87 -0.68 11.99 15.59
N ARG A 88 0.26 12.96 15.58
CA ARG A 88 1.09 13.21 14.40
C ARG A 88 1.86 11.96 13.97
N MET A 89 2.48 11.22 14.90
CA MET A 89 3.20 9.99 14.57
C MET A 89 2.31 8.96 13.86
N ALA A 90 1.11 8.70 14.39
CA ALA A 90 0.16 7.77 13.80
C ALA A 90 -0.40 8.28 12.46
N TRP A 91 -0.74 9.58 12.37
CA TRP A 91 -1.14 10.25 11.13
C TRP A 91 -0.08 10.08 10.04
N HIS A 92 1.18 10.39 10.33
CA HIS A 92 2.29 10.28 9.37
C HIS A 92 2.59 8.82 8.99
N SER A 93 2.37 7.87 9.90
CA SER A 93 2.55 6.46 9.60
C SER A 93 1.52 6.01 8.58
N ALA A 94 0.25 6.34 8.80
CA ALA A 94 -0.84 5.97 7.90
C ALA A 94 -0.90 6.84 6.62
N GLY A 95 -0.43 8.08 6.71
CA GLY A 95 -0.59 9.13 5.73
C GLY A 95 0.24 8.99 4.46
N THR A 96 1.06 7.95 4.30
CA THR A 96 1.85 7.75 3.07
C THR A 96 1.13 6.90 2.02
N TYR A 97 -0.03 6.34 2.36
CA TYR A 97 -0.82 5.45 1.50
C TYR A 97 -1.28 6.13 0.21
N ARG A 98 -1.27 5.40 -0.92
CA ARG A 98 -1.85 5.85 -2.19
C ARG A 98 -2.83 4.83 -2.75
N THR A 99 -3.95 5.29 -3.27
CA THR A 99 -4.95 4.40 -3.90
C THR A 99 -4.47 3.78 -5.20
N GLY A 100 -3.64 4.49 -5.97
CA GLY A 100 -3.20 4.08 -7.30
C GLY A 100 -2.48 2.73 -7.31
N ASP A 101 -1.61 2.47 -6.32
CA ASP A 101 -0.90 1.20 -6.18
C ASP A 101 -1.09 0.53 -4.81
N GLY A 102 -1.83 1.14 -3.89
CA GLY A 102 -2.07 0.62 -2.55
C GLY A 102 -0.83 0.63 -1.64
N ARG A 103 0.28 1.24 -2.06
CA ARG A 103 1.53 1.28 -1.30
C ARG A 103 1.57 2.42 -0.31
N GLY A 104 2.52 2.36 0.63
CA GLY A 104 2.57 3.22 1.79
C GLY A 104 1.57 2.79 2.85
N GLY A 105 1.26 3.69 3.79
CA GLY A 105 0.38 3.41 4.91
C GLY A 105 1.09 2.85 6.15
N ALA A 106 0.29 2.52 7.17
CA ALA A 106 0.75 2.05 8.47
C ALA A 106 0.88 0.52 8.55
N GLY A 107 0.37 -0.21 7.56
CA GLY A 107 0.20 -1.67 7.57
C GLY A 107 1.46 -2.52 7.84
N SER A 108 2.65 -1.97 7.61
CA SER A 108 3.95 -2.63 7.79
C SER A 108 4.88 -1.95 8.80
N GLY A 109 4.49 -0.78 9.35
CA GLY A 109 5.34 -0.02 10.29
C GLY A 109 6.59 0.59 9.65
N GLN A 110 6.57 0.85 8.34
CA GLN A 110 7.72 1.36 7.56
C GLN A 110 8.25 2.73 7.99
N GLN A 111 7.51 3.51 8.79
CA GLN A 111 8.02 4.76 9.39
C GLN A 111 9.30 4.54 10.24
N ARG A 112 9.61 3.30 10.61
CA ARG A 112 10.85 2.92 11.32
C ARG A 112 12.08 2.80 10.42
N PHE A 113 11.90 2.67 9.11
CA PHE A 113 12.98 2.40 8.16
C PHE A 113 13.13 3.52 7.14
N ALA A 114 14.26 3.54 6.44
CA ALA A 114 14.48 4.43 5.31
C ALA A 114 13.47 4.14 4.18
N PRO A 115 13.09 5.14 3.37
CA PRO A 115 13.43 6.56 3.53
C PRO A 115 12.54 7.27 4.56
N LEU A 116 11.42 6.66 4.98
CA LEU A 116 10.39 7.34 5.77
C LEU A 116 10.88 7.81 7.13
N ASN A 117 11.76 7.07 7.79
CA ASN A 117 12.33 7.46 9.08
C ASN A 117 13.12 8.78 9.04
N SER A 118 13.46 9.26 7.83
CA SER A 118 14.33 10.40 7.55
C SER A 118 13.74 11.43 6.59
N TRP A 119 12.47 11.25 6.19
CA TRP A 119 11.76 12.28 5.44
C TRP A 119 11.68 13.59 6.23
N PRO A 120 11.85 14.77 5.59
CA PRO A 120 11.72 16.07 6.26
C PRO A 120 10.40 16.23 7.02
N ASP A 121 9.29 15.73 6.48
CA ASP A 121 7.99 15.84 7.15
C ASP A 121 7.85 14.88 8.35
N ASN A 122 8.74 13.89 8.48
CA ASN A 122 8.84 13.00 9.63
C ASN A 122 9.84 13.48 10.68
N VAL A 123 10.35 14.71 10.54
CA VAL A 123 11.25 15.35 11.51
C VAL A 123 10.75 15.17 12.95
N SER A 124 11.67 14.77 13.82
CA SER A 124 11.46 14.47 15.25
C SER A 124 10.59 13.25 15.55
N LEU A 125 9.93 12.59 14.59
CA LEU A 125 9.11 11.40 14.88
C LEU A 125 9.95 10.18 15.29
N ASP A 126 11.26 10.20 15.05
CA ASP A 126 12.23 9.29 15.67
C ASP A 126 12.19 9.38 17.21
N LYS A 127 11.97 10.58 17.77
CA LYS A 127 11.77 10.79 19.21
C LYS A 127 10.44 10.21 19.68
N ALA A 128 9.37 10.41 18.92
CA ALA A 128 8.05 9.85 19.22
C ALA A 128 8.12 8.31 19.31
N ARG A 129 8.73 7.66 18.31
CA ARG A 129 8.92 6.20 18.33
C ARG A 129 9.81 5.74 19.48
N ARG A 130 10.83 6.53 19.85
CA ARG A 130 11.70 6.22 20.99
C ARG A 130 10.97 6.32 22.34
N LEU A 131 10.01 7.24 22.50
CA LEU A 131 9.21 7.38 23.72
C LEU A 131 8.34 6.16 24.01
N ILE A 132 7.83 5.48 22.97
CA ILE A 132 6.99 4.28 23.11
C ILE A 132 7.78 2.96 23.07
N TRP A 133 9.11 3.00 22.90
CA TRP A 133 9.96 1.82 22.96
C TRP A 133 9.79 1.00 24.25
N PRO A 134 9.74 1.60 25.47
CA PRO A 134 9.55 0.83 26.70
C PRO A 134 8.26 -0.02 26.70
N VAL A 135 7.19 0.47 26.05
CA VAL A 135 5.95 -0.29 25.86
C VAL A 135 6.18 -1.46 24.91
N LYS A 136 6.80 -1.22 23.73
CA LYS A 136 7.16 -2.30 22.80
C LYS A 136 8.03 -3.36 23.48
N GLN A 137 9.01 -2.92 24.27
CA GLN A 137 9.93 -3.80 25.00
C GLN A 137 9.19 -4.68 26.00
N LYS A 138 8.25 -4.10 26.76
CA LYS A 138 7.46 -4.83 27.77
C LYS A 138 6.55 -5.90 27.16
N TYR A 139 5.93 -5.62 26.01
CA TYR A 139 4.96 -6.51 25.38
C TYR A 139 5.52 -7.40 24.27
N GLY A 140 6.78 -7.17 23.86
CA GLY A 140 7.53 -8.07 22.99
C GLY A 140 6.83 -8.34 21.65
N ASN A 141 6.82 -9.59 21.22
CA ASN A 141 6.24 -10.04 19.94
C ASN A 141 4.70 -10.06 19.92
N LYS A 142 4.02 -9.83 21.04
CA LYS A 142 2.56 -9.82 21.11
C LYS A 142 1.93 -8.54 20.55
N ILE A 143 2.71 -7.49 20.37
CA ILE A 143 2.31 -6.28 19.65
C ILE A 143 3.43 -5.86 18.71
N SER A 144 3.12 -5.69 17.43
CA SER A 144 4.03 -5.17 16.43
C SER A 144 4.24 -3.68 16.63
N TRP A 145 5.31 -3.12 16.07
CA TRP A 145 5.46 -1.68 16.00
C TRP A 145 4.39 -1.04 15.12
N ALA A 146 4.00 -1.69 14.03
CA ALA A 146 2.94 -1.22 13.16
C ALA A 146 1.62 -0.98 13.93
N ASP A 147 1.19 -1.96 14.73
CA ASP A 147 -0.01 -1.80 15.58
C ASP A 147 0.23 -0.82 16.73
N LEU A 148 1.40 -0.85 17.38
CA LEU A 148 1.71 0.03 18.51
C LEU A 148 1.69 1.52 18.13
N ILE A 149 2.23 1.89 16.96
CA ILE A 149 2.24 3.27 16.49
C ILE A 149 0.81 3.79 16.32
N VAL A 150 -0.06 3.01 15.67
CA VAL A 150 -1.47 3.38 15.46
C VAL A 150 -2.23 3.42 16.78
N LEU A 151 -2.07 2.39 17.62
CA LEU A 151 -2.72 2.32 18.94
C LEU A 151 -2.33 3.51 19.81
N THR A 152 -1.08 3.95 19.78
CA THR A 152 -0.61 5.13 20.52
C THR A 152 -1.37 6.38 20.09
N GLY A 153 -1.61 6.58 18.79
CA GLY A 153 -2.44 7.68 18.29
C GLY A 153 -3.89 7.61 18.77
N ASN A 154 -4.50 6.42 18.75
CA ASN A 154 -5.85 6.22 19.31
C ASN A 154 -5.91 6.52 20.81
N VAL A 155 -4.97 6.00 21.59
CA VAL A 155 -4.92 6.24 23.05
C VAL A 155 -4.68 7.71 23.35
N ALA A 156 -3.87 8.41 22.54
CA ALA A 156 -3.66 9.84 22.68
C ALA A 156 -4.94 10.65 22.44
N LEU A 157 -5.74 10.29 21.43
CA LEU A 157 -7.04 10.89 21.19
C LEU A 157 -7.99 10.68 22.38
N GLU A 158 -8.07 9.43 22.87
CA GLU A 158 -8.90 9.05 24.00
C GLU A 158 -8.50 9.76 25.30
N SER A 159 -7.20 9.87 25.57
CA SER A 159 -6.68 10.53 26.78
C SER A 159 -6.97 12.02 26.81
N MET A 160 -7.13 12.63 25.64
CA MET A 160 -7.47 14.04 25.48
C MET A 160 -8.97 14.27 25.28
N GLY A 161 -9.81 13.27 25.52
CA GLY A 161 -11.28 13.42 25.56
C GLY A 161 -11.99 13.21 24.24
N PHE A 162 -11.31 12.69 23.19
CA PHE A 162 -11.96 12.31 21.94
C PHE A 162 -12.31 10.81 21.95
N LYS A 163 -13.58 10.48 21.65
CA LYS A 163 -14.01 9.09 21.50
C LYS A 163 -13.74 8.61 20.07
N THR A 164 -12.77 7.71 19.91
CA THR A 164 -12.48 7.08 18.62
C THR A 164 -13.61 6.13 18.18
N PHE A 165 -13.66 5.82 16.88
CA PHE A 165 -14.63 4.85 16.34
C PHE A 165 -14.32 3.41 16.78
N GLY A 166 -13.03 3.11 16.98
CA GLY A 166 -12.51 1.82 17.45
C GLY A 166 -11.06 1.61 17.01
N PHE A 167 -10.55 0.40 17.23
CA PHE A 167 -9.20 -0.01 16.86
C PHE A 167 -9.14 -1.50 16.50
N ALA A 168 -8.38 -1.83 15.47
CA ALA A 168 -7.99 -3.20 15.16
C ALA A 168 -6.47 -3.34 15.09
N GLY A 169 -5.95 -4.39 15.73
CA GLY A 169 -4.61 -4.93 15.49
C GLY A 169 -4.60 -5.93 14.33
N GLY A 170 -3.43 -6.48 14.02
CA GLY A 170 -3.23 -7.44 12.94
C GLY A 170 -2.22 -7.00 11.88
N ARG A 171 -1.51 -5.88 12.09
CA ARG A 171 -0.41 -5.44 11.24
C ARG A 171 0.87 -6.17 11.66
N GLN A 172 1.48 -6.92 10.76
CA GLN A 172 2.74 -7.60 11.04
C GLN A 172 3.90 -6.63 10.81
N ASP A 173 4.93 -6.72 11.66
CA ASP A 173 6.16 -5.96 11.42
C ASP A 173 6.91 -6.54 10.22
N VAL A 174 7.56 -5.65 9.46
CA VAL A 174 8.59 -6.00 8.49
C VAL A 174 9.98 -5.63 9.03
N TRP A 175 11.01 -6.12 8.34
CA TRP A 175 12.40 -6.13 8.82
C TRP A 175 13.38 -5.45 7.87
N GLU A 176 12.89 -4.86 6.78
CA GLU A 176 13.68 -4.09 5.81
C GLU A 176 12.82 -3.01 5.15
N SER A 177 13.46 -2.02 4.55
CA SER A 177 12.82 -0.95 3.79
C SER A 177 12.10 -1.47 2.55
N ASP A 178 10.90 -0.98 2.27
CA ASP A 178 10.21 -1.25 1.00
C ASP A 178 10.94 -0.53 -0.15
N GLU A 179 11.62 -1.29 -1.01
CA GLU A 179 12.33 -0.76 -2.19
C GLU A 179 11.42 -0.73 -3.43
N ASP A 180 10.20 -1.22 -3.31
CA ASP A 180 9.17 -1.32 -4.35
C ASP A 180 8.27 -0.09 -4.44
N VAL A 181 8.41 0.89 -3.55
CA VAL A 181 7.61 2.11 -3.59
C VAL A 181 8.27 3.19 -4.44
N TYR A 182 7.58 3.60 -5.52
CA TYR A 182 7.95 4.79 -6.28
C TYR A 182 7.44 6.06 -5.59
N TRP A 183 8.30 6.71 -4.80
CA TRP A 183 8.01 7.97 -4.11
C TRP A 183 8.16 9.23 -5.00
N GLY A 184 8.71 9.07 -6.20
CA GLY A 184 9.01 10.15 -7.16
C GLY A 184 10.44 10.05 -7.71
N SER A 185 10.74 10.83 -8.75
CA SER A 185 12.02 10.82 -9.46
C SER A 185 12.97 11.97 -9.05
N GLU A 186 12.61 12.71 -8.00
CA GLU A 186 13.43 13.78 -7.45
C GLU A 186 14.72 13.25 -6.83
N THR A 187 15.78 14.03 -6.95
CA THR A 187 17.12 13.73 -6.39
C THR A 187 17.45 14.63 -5.20
N THR A 188 16.46 15.35 -4.69
CA THR A 188 16.58 16.36 -3.62
C THR A 188 15.30 16.36 -2.79
N TRP A 189 15.44 16.40 -1.47
CA TRP A 189 14.31 16.53 -0.56
C TRP A 189 13.54 17.84 -0.79
N LEU A 190 12.22 17.77 -0.59
CA LEU A 190 11.27 18.85 -0.86
C LEU A 190 11.31 19.36 -2.32
N GLY A 191 11.90 18.61 -3.24
CA GLY A 191 11.75 18.85 -4.68
C GLY A 191 10.33 18.54 -5.14
N GLY A 192 9.75 19.42 -5.96
CA GLY A 192 8.43 19.24 -6.57
C GLY A 192 8.41 19.32 -8.10
N ASP A 193 9.50 19.74 -8.74
CA ASP A 193 9.46 20.15 -10.15
C ASP A 193 9.30 19.00 -11.15
N LYS A 194 9.66 17.76 -10.76
CA LYS A 194 9.66 16.59 -11.67
C LYS A 194 8.34 15.81 -11.67
N ARG A 195 7.52 15.94 -10.63
CA ARG A 195 6.26 15.21 -10.45
C ARG A 195 5.05 15.91 -11.03
N TYR A 196 5.20 17.09 -11.62
CA TYR A 196 4.10 17.81 -12.25
C TYR A 196 4.30 17.87 -13.76
N THR A 197 3.19 17.68 -14.49
CA THR A 197 3.09 18.01 -15.91
C THR A 197 1.93 18.97 -16.13
N GLY A 198 1.79 19.50 -17.35
CA GLY A 198 0.64 20.32 -17.72
C GLY A 198 0.40 21.50 -16.76
N VAL A 199 -0.83 21.64 -16.28
CA VAL A 199 -1.23 22.68 -15.32
C VAL A 199 -1.36 22.03 -13.94
N ARG A 200 -0.21 21.71 -13.33
CA ARG A 200 -0.11 21.12 -11.99
C ARG A 200 -0.77 19.72 -11.89
N ASP A 201 -0.68 18.95 -12.97
CA ASP A 201 -1.13 17.57 -13.03
C ASP A 201 -0.09 16.69 -12.33
N LEU A 202 -0.40 16.22 -11.11
CA LEU A 202 0.49 15.39 -10.30
C LEU A 202 0.67 13.99 -10.94
N GLU A 203 1.89 13.52 -11.06
CA GLU A 203 2.24 12.22 -11.62
C GLU A 203 1.55 11.08 -10.85
N ASN A 204 0.91 10.15 -11.54
CA ASN A 204 0.34 8.93 -10.94
C ASN A 204 1.48 7.90 -10.71
N PRO A 205 1.62 7.27 -9.54
CA PRO A 205 0.66 7.16 -8.43
C PRO A 205 0.97 8.04 -7.21
N LEU A 206 1.75 9.12 -7.38
CA LEU A 206 2.19 9.96 -6.26
C LEU A 206 0.99 10.57 -5.51
N GLY A 207 1.05 10.50 -4.18
CA GLY A 207 0.02 11.05 -3.28
C GLY A 207 0.44 12.35 -2.59
N ALA A 208 1.63 12.90 -2.88
CA ALA A 208 2.18 14.07 -2.21
C ALA A 208 2.76 15.10 -3.20
N VAL A 209 2.73 16.37 -2.82
CA VAL A 209 3.14 17.50 -3.69
C VAL A 209 4.65 17.73 -3.80
N GLN A 210 5.44 17.18 -2.87
CA GLN A 210 6.91 17.27 -2.87
C GLN A 210 7.52 15.99 -2.28
N MET A 211 8.74 15.67 -2.69
CA MET A 211 9.47 14.52 -2.18
C MET A 211 9.77 14.69 -0.69
N GLY A 212 9.34 13.74 0.13
CA GLY A 212 9.55 13.79 1.58
C GLY A 212 8.45 14.49 2.39
N LEU A 213 7.34 14.89 1.75
CA LEU A 213 6.10 15.32 2.42
C LEU A 213 5.08 14.18 2.47
N ILE A 214 4.20 14.21 3.48
CA ILE A 214 3.08 13.27 3.59
C ILE A 214 1.99 13.61 2.56
N TYR A 215 1.52 14.87 2.52
CA TYR A 215 0.47 15.33 1.60
C TYR A 215 0.89 16.60 0.86
N VAL A 216 0.80 17.75 1.54
CA VAL A 216 0.94 19.09 0.97
C VAL A 216 1.97 19.91 1.72
N ASN A 217 2.44 20.99 1.11
CA ASN A 217 3.30 21.95 1.79
C ASN A 217 2.47 22.86 2.72
N PRO A 218 2.76 22.92 4.03
CA PRO A 218 1.96 23.69 4.99
C PRO A 218 2.06 25.21 4.80
N GLU A 219 3.11 25.71 4.13
CA GLU A 219 3.24 27.12 3.75
C GLU A 219 2.43 27.45 2.49
N GLY A 220 1.94 26.45 1.76
CA GLY A 220 1.23 26.55 0.48
C GLY A 220 2.09 26.08 -0.71
N PRO A 221 1.51 26.00 -1.92
CA PRO A 221 2.16 25.44 -3.12
C PRO A 221 3.55 26.04 -3.38
N ASN A 222 4.60 25.21 -3.32
CA ASN A 222 6.00 25.63 -3.48
C ASN A 222 6.41 26.76 -2.51
N GLY A 223 5.83 26.78 -1.29
CA GLY A 223 6.07 27.81 -0.28
C GLY A 223 5.30 29.12 -0.50
N ASN A 224 4.44 29.21 -1.52
CA ASN A 224 3.60 30.39 -1.76
C ASN A 224 2.36 30.36 -0.85
N PRO A 225 2.19 31.35 0.06
CA PRO A 225 1.11 31.38 1.06
C PRO A 225 -0.24 31.79 0.48
N ASP A 226 -0.77 30.96 -0.42
CA ASP A 226 -2.06 31.12 -1.08
C ASP A 226 -3.01 29.98 -0.64
N PRO A 227 -3.96 30.26 0.28
CA PRO A 227 -4.88 29.26 0.80
C PRO A 227 -5.77 28.61 -0.27
N LEU A 228 -6.13 29.33 -1.33
CA LEU A 228 -7.00 28.80 -2.39
C LEU A 228 -6.22 27.81 -3.26
N LYS A 229 -4.96 28.12 -3.60
CA LYS A 229 -4.12 27.17 -4.33
C LYS A 229 -3.74 25.97 -3.47
N ALA A 230 -3.52 26.17 -2.17
CA ALA A 230 -3.30 25.07 -1.23
C ALA A 230 -4.51 24.12 -1.15
N ALA A 231 -5.74 24.63 -1.25
CA ALA A 231 -6.95 23.81 -1.25
C ALA A 231 -7.01 22.83 -2.43
N VAL A 232 -6.51 23.23 -3.61
CA VAL A 232 -6.42 22.36 -4.79
C VAL A 232 -5.48 21.17 -4.52
N ASP A 233 -4.30 21.46 -3.97
CA ASP A 233 -3.33 20.42 -3.59
C ASP A 233 -3.87 19.50 -2.48
N ILE A 234 -4.55 20.05 -1.49
CA ILE A 234 -5.17 19.28 -0.40
C ILE A 234 -6.18 18.30 -1.00
N ARG A 235 -7.09 18.79 -1.85
CA ARG A 235 -8.11 17.95 -2.48
C ARG A 235 -7.51 16.84 -3.33
N GLU A 236 -6.54 17.17 -4.18
CA GLU A 236 -5.89 16.20 -5.06
C GLU A 236 -5.17 15.11 -4.26
N THR A 237 -4.35 15.50 -3.28
CA THR A 237 -3.56 14.55 -2.49
C THR A 237 -4.43 13.68 -1.60
N PHE A 238 -5.41 14.26 -0.90
CA PHE A 238 -6.32 13.48 -0.05
C PHE A 238 -7.20 12.52 -0.88
N ALA A 239 -7.68 12.91 -2.06
CA ALA A 239 -8.40 12.02 -2.96
C ALA A 239 -7.54 10.82 -3.39
N ARG A 240 -6.26 11.06 -3.73
CA ARG A 240 -5.27 9.99 -4.01
C ARG A 240 -4.94 9.12 -2.80
N MET A 241 -5.38 9.51 -1.62
CA MET A 241 -5.29 8.73 -0.38
C MET A 241 -6.65 8.22 0.10
N ALA A 242 -7.64 8.14 -0.79
CA ALA A 242 -9.00 7.66 -0.49
C ALA A 242 -9.77 8.52 0.52
N MET A 243 -9.51 9.83 0.59
CA MET A 243 -10.26 10.75 1.45
C MET A 243 -11.04 11.74 0.59
N ASN A 244 -12.35 11.83 0.81
CA ASN A 244 -13.20 12.84 0.18
C ASN A 244 -13.12 14.19 0.91
N ASP A 245 -13.85 15.21 0.43
CA ASP A 245 -13.80 16.56 1.00
C ASP A 245 -14.24 16.62 2.48
N GLU A 246 -15.25 15.85 2.88
CA GLU A 246 -15.74 15.81 4.27
C GLU A 246 -14.74 15.14 5.21
N GLU A 247 -14.20 13.99 4.79
CA GLU A 247 -13.15 13.26 5.52
C GLU A 247 -11.88 14.12 5.65
N THR A 248 -11.53 14.86 4.60
CA THR A 248 -10.36 15.76 4.56
C THR A 248 -10.50 16.89 5.57
N VAL A 249 -11.62 17.62 5.56
CA VAL A 249 -11.88 18.69 6.52
C VAL A 249 -11.89 18.14 7.95
N ALA A 250 -12.54 16.98 8.17
CA ALA A 250 -12.62 16.36 9.48
C ALA A 250 -11.24 15.95 10.02
N LEU A 251 -10.38 15.36 9.18
CA LEU A 251 -9.03 14.94 9.55
C LEU A 251 -8.12 16.12 9.89
N ILE A 252 -8.11 17.16 9.04
CA ILE A 252 -7.24 18.33 9.26
C ILE A 252 -7.70 19.08 10.52
N ALA A 253 -9.00 19.44 10.60
CA ALA A 253 -9.51 20.17 11.75
C ALA A 253 -9.45 19.34 13.04
N GLY A 254 -9.79 18.05 12.98
CA GLY A 254 -9.74 17.16 14.13
C GLY A 254 -8.33 16.92 14.64
N GLY A 255 -7.35 16.78 13.75
CA GLY A 255 -5.93 16.67 14.11
C GLY A 255 -5.37 17.97 14.70
N HIS A 256 -5.64 19.12 14.05
CA HIS A 256 -5.16 20.43 14.48
C HIS A 256 -5.94 21.04 15.66
N THR A 257 -6.96 20.36 16.18
CA THR A 257 -7.50 20.66 17.52
C THR A 257 -6.44 20.46 18.61
N PHE A 258 -5.43 19.63 18.35
CA PHE A 258 -4.40 19.24 19.31
C PHE A 258 -3.02 19.82 19.00
N GLY A 259 -2.27 20.12 20.07
CA GLY A 259 -0.84 20.40 20.01
C GLY A 259 -0.43 21.70 19.34
N LYS A 260 0.74 21.65 18.71
CA LYS A 260 1.42 22.78 18.08
C LYS A 260 2.41 22.31 17.02
N THR A 261 2.90 23.24 16.21
CA THR A 261 4.11 23.08 15.38
C THR A 261 5.37 23.61 16.11
N HIS A 262 6.57 23.36 15.57
CA HIS A 262 7.84 23.77 16.20
C HIS A 262 8.77 24.47 15.20
N GLY A 263 9.09 25.72 15.49
CA GLY A 263 9.87 26.62 14.67
C GLY A 263 10.53 27.71 15.50
N ALA A 264 11.06 27.35 16.68
CA ALA A 264 11.59 28.28 17.67
C ALA A 264 12.79 29.12 17.19
N GLY A 265 13.50 28.66 16.16
CA GLY A 265 14.65 29.35 15.58
C GLY A 265 15.00 28.86 14.18
N PRO A 266 16.05 29.42 13.55
CA PRO A 266 16.42 29.11 12.17
C PRO A 266 16.73 27.62 11.94
N ALA A 267 16.24 27.07 10.82
CA ALA A 267 16.44 25.68 10.44
C ALA A 267 17.92 25.28 10.27
N SER A 268 18.84 26.25 10.06
CA SER A 268 20.29 26.03 10.00
C SER A 268 20.88 25.43 11.29
N HIS A 269 20.14 25.47 12.40
CA HIS A 269 20.56 24.83 13.65
C HIS A 269 20.23 23.34 13.73
N VAL A 270 19.35 22.85 12.86
CA VAL A 270 18.90 21.46 12.83
C VAL A 270 19.96 20.63 12.09
N GLY A 271 20.47 19.61 12.78
CA GLY A 271 21.42 18.66 12.22
C GLY A 271 20.77 17.70 11.21
N VAL A 272 21.58 16.77 10.74
CA VAL A 272 21.20 15.76 9.75
C VAL A 272 20.11 14.81 10.24
N GLU A 273 19.32 14.30 9.32
CA GLU A 273 18.30 13.26 9.49
C GLU A 273 18.89 11.91 9.97
N PRO A 274 18.07 10.99 10.54
CA PRO A 274 18.56 9.76 11.16
C PRO A 274 19.50 8.90 10.30
N GLU A 275 19.19 8.69 9.02
CA GLU A 275 20.02 7.87 8.12
C GLU A 275 21.37 8.51 7.77
N ALA A 276 21.51 9.82 7.98
CA ALA A 276 22.77 10.55 7.81
C ALA A 276 23.45 10.87 9.15
N GLY A 277 22.85 10.47 10.27
CA GLY A 277 23.32 10.73 11.64
C GLY A 277 24.58 9.97 12.02
N GLY A 278 25.23 10.43 13.10
CA GLY A 278 26.37 9.72 13.68
C GLY A 278 25.92 8.42 14.36
N ILE A 279 26.80 7.43 14.44
CA ILE A 279 26.48 6.17 15.12
C ILE A 279 26.14 6.41 16.61
N GLU A 280 26.75 7.42 17.24
CA GLU A 280 26.50 7.84 18.61
C GLU A 280 25.09 8.38 18.86
N ASP A 281 24.37 8.81 17.80
CA ASP A 281 22.98 9.25 17.90
C ASP A 281 22.01 8.05 18.00
N GLN A 282 22.50 6.83 17.80
CA GLN A 282 21.77 5.57 18.03
C GLN A 282 20.39 5.56 17.34
N GLY A 283 20.36 5.95 16.06
CA GLY A 283 19.16 5.98 15.22
C GLY A 283 18.23 7.16 15.46
N LEU A 284 18.65 8.17 16.24
CA LEU A 284 17.99 9.46 16.29
C LEU A 284 18.65 10.45 15.31
N GLY A 285 17.92 11.49 14.89
CA GLY A 285 18.42 12.54 13.99
C GLY A 285 17.94 13.94 14.38
N TRP A 286 18.18 14.90 13.49
CA TRP A 286 17.74 16.31 13.61
C TRP A 286 18.15 16.97 14.93
N LYS A 287 19.33 16.64 15.45
CA LYS A 287 19.85 17.24 16.67
C LYS A 287 20.01 18.75 16.47
N SER A 288 19.32 19.54 17.29
CA SER A 288 19.34 21.00 17.17
C SER A 288 20.42 21.61 18.07
N THR A 289 21.14 22.60 17.52
CA THR A 289 22.10 23.44 18.25
C THR A 289 21.48 24.73 18.77
N PHE A 290 20.19 24.98 18.51
CA PHE A 290 19.47 26.17 18.94
C PHE A 290 19.03 26.03 20.39
N GLY A 291 19.48 26.94 21.27
CA GLY A 291 19.15 26.90 22.70
C GLY A 291 19.49 25.54 23.32
N THR A 292 18.49 24.91 23.94
CA THR A 292 18.58 23.54 24.50
C THR A 292 18.38 22.43 23.45
N GLY A 293 17.95 22.78 22.24
CA GLY A 293 17.67 21.87 21.12
C GLY A 293 16.37 21.06 21.25
N LYS A 294 15.56 21.31 22.28
CA LYS A 294 14.34 20.57 22.64
C LYS A 294 13.39 21.46 23.44
N GLY A 295 12.17 20.97 23.73
CA GLY A 295 11.18 21.72 24.49
C GLY A 295 10.89 23.08 23.85
N ALA A 296 11.04 24.17 24.62
CA ALA A 296 10.76 25.53 24.14
C ALA A 296 11.63 25.97 22.94
N ASP A 297 12.79 25.32 22.75
CA ASP A 297 13.73 25.60 21.66
C ASP A 297 13.63 24.57 20.51
N ALA A 298 12.60 23.71 20.52
CA ALA A 298 12.43 22.69 19.50
C ALA A 298 12.19 23.31 18.11
N ILE A 299 12.78 22.69 17.09
CA ILE A 299 12.59 23.02 15.68
C ILE A 299 12.26 21.71 14.96
N SER A 300 11.10 21.69 14.30
CA SER A 300 10.61 20.58 13.48
C SER A 300 10.32 21.10 12.07
N SER A 301 9.09 21.56 11.80
CA SER A 301 8.68 22.07 10.49
C SER A 301 9.19 23.48 10.19
N GLY A 302 9.68 24.21 11.20
CA GLY A 302 10.01 25.64 11.08
C GLY A 302 8.80 26.56 11.26
N LEU A 303 7.59 26.03 11.35
CA LEU A 303 6.38 26.78 11.72
C LEU A 303 6.23 26.81 13.24
N GLU A 304 5.68 27.89 13.80
CA GLU A 304 5.46 28.03 15.25
C GLU A 304 4.00 28.46 15.50
N VAL A 305 3.10 27.48 15.42
CA VAL A 305 1.64 27.65 15.44
C VAL A 305 1.03 26.84 16.58
N ILE A 306 0.16 27.48 17.36
CA ILE A 306 -0.73 26.84 18.34
C ILE A 306 -2.15 27.19 17.92
N TRP A 307 -2.96 26.16 17.64
CA TRP A 307 -4.29 26.36 17.06
C TRP A 307 -5.37 26.71 18.08
N THR A 308 -5.32 26.08 19.27
CA THR A 308 -6.43 26.10 20.23
C THR A 308 -6.00 26.59 21.61
N THR A 309 -6.97 27.00 22.43
CA THR A 309 -6.75 27.40 23.83
C THR A 309 -6.55 26.22 24.77
N THR A 310 -6.93 25.01 24.34
CA THR A 310 -6.79 23.75 25.06
C THR A 310 -6.09 22.68 24.19
N PRO A 311 -4.78 22.82 23.88
CA PRO A 311 -4.08 21.96 22.92
C PRO A 311 -4.02 20.47 23.29
N THR A 312 -4.41 20.11 24.52
CA THR A 312 -4.42 18.73 25.02
C THR A 312 -5.83 18.26 25.39
N GLN A 313 -6.87 18.92 24.84
CA GLN A 313 -8.27 18.55 25.07
C GLN A 313 -9.05 18.68 23.76
N TRP A 314 -9.88 17.68 23.47
CA TRP A 314 -10.81 17.72 22.36
C TRP A 314 -11.82 18.84 22.54
N GLY A 315 -12.13 19.53 21.45
CA GLY A 315 -13.11 20.59 21.40
C GLY A 315 -13.20 21.20 20.01
N ASN A 316 -13.97 22.27 19.88
CA ASN A 316 -14.18 22.95 18.60
C ASN A 316 -13.29 24.20 18.42
N GLY A 317 -12.26 24.34 19.27
CA GLY A 317 -11.40 25.53 19.34
C GLY A 317 -10.68 25.86 18.03
N PHE A 318 -10.40 24.86 17.20
CA PHE A 318 -9.82 25.06 15.87
C PHE A 318 -10.75 25.90 14.99
N PHE A 319 -12.01 25.49 14.83
CA PHE A 319 -12.98 26.22 14.02
C PHE A 319 -13.42 27.54 14.66
N GLU A 320 -13.56 27.57 16.00
CA GLU A 320 -13.79 28.82 16.72
C GLU A 320 -12.75 29.87 16.35
N ASN A 321 -11.47 29.53 16.44
CA ASN A 321 -10.40 30.47 16.08
C ASN A 321 -10.40 30.77 14.57
N LEU A 322 -10.54 29.76 13.71
CA LEU A 322 -10.53 29.92 12.25
C LEU A 322 -11.57 30.93 11.75
N PHE A 323 -12.78 30.90 12.30
CA PHE A 323 -13.89 31.77 11.91
C PHE A 323 -14.01 33.06 12.74
N ARG A 324 -13.54 33.08 13.98
CA ARG A 324 -13.60 34.26 14.86
C ARG A 324 -12.68 35.39 14.40
N TYR A 325 -11.51 35.04 13.89
CA TYR A 325 -10.48 36.01 13.55
C TYR A 325 -10.40 36.26 12.05
N GLU A 326 -10.04 37.49 11.68
CA GLU A 326 -9.44 37.76 10.38
C GLU A 326 -7.94 37.50 10.46
N TRP A 327 -7.35 37.01 9.37
CA TRP A 327 -5.98 36.51 9.38
C TRP A 327 -5.05 37.39 8.55
N GLU A 328 -3.84 37.65 9.05
CA GLU A 328 -2.79 38.32 8.31
C GLU A 328 -1.50 37.48 8.27
N LEU A 329 -0.84 37.50 7.11
CA LEU A 329 0.39 36.76 6.87
C LEU A 329 1.51 37.31 7.75
N THR A 330 2.23 36.42 8.41
CA THR A 330 3.40 36.71 9.23
C THR A 330 4.50 35.67 8.97
N LYS A 331 5.63 35.81 9.67
CA LYS A 331 6.73 34.84 9.67
C LYS A 331 6.92 34.23 11.05
N SER A 332 7.22 32.94 11.08
CA SER A 332 7.68 32.24 12.29
C SER A 332 9.07 32.75 12.72
N PRO A 333 9.55 32.42 13.94
CA PRO A 333 10.94 32.68 14.32
C PRO A 333 11.98 32.01 13.40
N ALA A 334 11.62 30.91 12.73
CA ALA A 334 12.46 30.25 11.72
C ALA A 334 12.34 30.87 10.32
N GLY A 335 11.44 31.84 10.10
CA GLY A 335 11.23 32.50 8.81
C GLY A 335 10.20 31.83 7.88
N ALA A 336 9.45 30.84 8.36
CA ALA A 336 8.37 30.19 7.59
C ALA A 336 7.11 31.06 7.51
N HIS A 337 6.36 30.99 6.41
CA HIS A 337 5.07 31.65 6.24
C HIS A 337 4.00 31.01 7.13
N GLN A 338 3.36 31.82 7.98
CA GLN A 338 2.23 31.41 8.80
C GLN A 338 1.28 32.59 8.99
N TRP A 339 0.14 32.37 9.65
CA TRP A 339 -0.90 33.38 9.80
C TRP A 339 -1.20 33.67 11.26
N LYS A 340 -1.33 34.95 11.60
CA LYS A 340 -1.77 35.40 12.93
C LYS A 340 -3.09 36.16 12.82
N PRO A 341 -3.88 36.27 13.89
CA PRO A 341 -5.04 37.15 13.91
C PRO A 341 -4.63 38.60 13.64
N LYS A 342 -5.41 39.29 12.82
CA LYS A 342 -5.17 40.67 12.39
C LYS A 342 -5.36 41.65 13.55
N GLY A 343 -4.48 42.65 13.61
CA GLY A 343 -4.58 43.75 14.59
C GLY A 343 -4.36 43.28 16.04
N ASP A 344 -3.53 42.26 16.22
CA ASP A 344 -3.20 41.66 17.52
C ASP A 344 -4.43 41.12 18.29
N ALA A 345 -5.47 40.72 17.54
CA ALA A 345 -6.57 39.97 18.10
C ALA A 345 -6.07 38.64 18.70
N GLY A 346 -6.69 38.18 19.78
CA GLY A 346 -6.33 36.89 20.38
C GLY A 346 -4.96 36.83 21.08
N VAL A 347 -4.27 37.96 21.28
CA VAL A 347 -3.07 38.02 22.14
C VAL A 347 -3.38 37.43 23.52
N ASP A 348 -2.42 36.68 24.06
CA ASP A 348 -2.46 36.03 25.37
C ASP A 348 -3.64 35.07 25.60
N THR A 349 -4.23 34.50 24.54
CA THR A 349 -5.38 33.60 24.67
C THR A 349 -5.02 32.11 24.72
N VAL A 350 -3.89 31.70 24.13
CA VAL A 350 -3.45 30.29 24.15
C VAL A 350 -2.29 30.09 25.13
N PRO A 351 -2.16 28.90 25.76
CA PRO A 351 -1.08 28.63 26.70
C PRO A 351 0.30 28.56 26.03
N ASP A 352 1.35 28.95 26.74
CA ASP A 352 2.72 28.57 26.36
C ASP A 352 2.96 27.08 26.69
N PRO A 353 3.67 26.31 25.82
CA PRO A 353 3.89 24.88 26.02
C PRO A 353 4.77 24.50 27.21
N HIS A 354 5.64 25.40 27.68
CA HIS A 354 6.62 25.07 28.73
C HIS A 354 6.67 26.07 29.89
N ASP A 355 5.95 27.18 29.80
CA ASP A 355 5.84 28.18 30.88
C ASP A 355 4.38 28.49 31.19
N SER A 356 3.87 27.91 32.29
CA SER A 356 2.47 28.09 32.70
C SER A 356 2.08 29.54 33.02
N THR A 357 3.07 30.43 33.24
CA THR A 357 2.84 31.86 33.52
C THR A 357 2.74 32.70 32.25
N LYS A 358 3.13 32.14 31.10
CA LYS A 358 3.07 32.80 29.80
C LYS A 358 1.86 32.36 29.00
N ARG A 359 1.48 33.25 28.10
CA ARG A 359 0.45 33.04 27.08
C ARG A 359 1.01 33.49 25.73
N ARG A 360 0.36 33.03 24.66
CA ARG A 360 0.72 33.33 23.27
C ARG A 360 -0.54 33.68 22.49
N THR A 361 -0.35 34.09 21.24
CA THR A 361 -1.42 34.32 20.26
C THR A 361 -1.68 33.03 19.47
N PRO A 362 -2.95 32.67 19.18
CA PRO A 362 -3.23 31.55 18.29
C PRO A 362 -2.71 31.87 16.89
N SER A 363 -2.48 30.86 16.08
CA SER A 363 -2.02 31.02 14.70
C SER A 363 -2.61 29.93 13.80
N MET A 364 -2.46 30.10 12.48
CA MET A 364 -2.91 29.14 11.47
C MET A 364 -1.84 28.94 10.40
N LEU A 365 -1.84 27.76 9.79
CA LEU A 365 -1.08 27.46 8.57
C LEU A 365 -1.81 27.99 7.34
N THR A 366 -1.11 28.12 6.20
CA THR A 366 -1.77 28.43 4.93
C THR A 366 -2.83 27.36 4.58
N THR A 367 -2.52 26.10 4.87
CA THR A 367 -3.42 24.95 4.64
C THR A 367 -4.63 24.91 5.56
N ASP A 368 -4.55 25.50 6.76
CA ASP A 368 -5.72 25.61 7.65
C ASP A 368 -6.72 26.63 7.09
N LEU A 369 -6.19 27.75 6.59
CA LEU A 369 -7.00 28.79 5.97
C LEU A 369 -7.71 28.29 4.71
N SER A 370 -7.16 27.30 4.00
CA SER A 370 -7.83 26.63 2.88
C SER A 370 -9.22 26.11 3.27
N LEU A 371 -9.39 25.64 4.51
CA LEU A 371 -10.67 25.11 4.99
C LEU A 371 -11.76 26.19 5.12
N ARG A 372 -11.36 27.46 5.23
CA ARG A 372 -12.28 28.61 5.27
C ARG A 372 -12.43 29.30 3.90
N PHE A 373 -11.39 29.32 3.07
CA PHE A 373 -11.40 30.11 1.84
C PHE A 373 -11.86 29.31 0.60
N ASP A 374 -11.65 27.99 0.55
CA ASP A 374 -12.19 27.17 -0.52
C ASP A 374 -13.72 27.03 -0.38
N PRO A 375 -14.53 27.33 -1.40
CA PRO A 375 -16.00 27.34 -1.27
C PRO A 375 -16.65 26.00 -0.92
N ALA A 376 -16.01 24.86 -1.18
CA ALA A 376 -16.53 23.55 -0.81
C ALA A 376 -16.14 23.20 0.63
N TYR A 377 -14.86 23.39 0.98
CA TYR A 377 -14.40 23.18 2.35
C TYR A 377 -15.03 24.15 3.34
N GLU A 378 -15.31 25.39 2.94
CA GLU A 378 -15.93 26.39 3.81
C GLU A 378 -17.31 25.94 4.28
N LYS A 379 -18.13 25.38 3.39
CA LYS A 379 -19.47 24.89 3.74
C LYS A 379 -19.42 23.76 4.76
N ILE A 380 -18.48 22.83 4.57
CA ILE A 380 -18.27 21.71 5.49
C ILE A 380 -17.74 22.22 6.83
N SER A 381 -16.73 23.08 6.79
CA SER A 381 -16.10 23.69 7.97
C SER A 381 -17.09 24.51 8.79
N ARG A 382 -17.94 25.32 8.14
CA ARG A 382 -18.99 26.10 8.81
C ARG A 382 -20.04 25.20 9.44
N ARG A 383 -20.46 24.15 8.73
CA ARG A 383 -21.39 23.15 9.29
C ARG A 383 -20.79 22.47 10.53
N PHE A 384 -19.52 22.04 10.47
CA PHE A 384 -18.82 21.46 11.63
C PHE A 384 -18.60 22.44 12.77
N TYR A 385 -18.32 23.71 12.46
CA TYR A 385 -18.25 24.78 13.44
C TYR A 385 -19.58 24.94 14.21
N GLU A 386 -20.70 24.96 13.48
CA GLU A 386 -22.04 25.11 14.05
C GLU A 386 -22.59 23.81 14.68
N ASN A 387 -22.02 22.65 14.32
CA ASN A 387 -22.47 21.32 14.74
C ASN A 387 -21.26 20.44 15.14
N PRO A 388 -20.62 20.69 16.29
CA PRO A 388 -19.41 19.99 16.71
C PRO A 388 -19.57 18.47 16.85
N ASP A 389 -20.78 17.97 17.13
CA ASP A 389 -21.05 16.52 17.17
C ASP A 389 -20.89 15.86 15.79
N GLN A 390 -21.18 16.60 14.70
CA GLN A 390 -20.97 16.09 13.33
C GLN A 390 -19.48 16.04 12.99
N LEU A 391 -18.68 17.02 13.47
CA LEU A 391 -17.22 16.95 13.36
C LEU A 391 -16.69 15.74 14.10
N ALA A 392 -17.18 15.48 15.31
CA ALA A 392 -16.72 14.37 16.13
C ALA A 392 -16.99 13.02 15.46
N ASP A 393 -18.18 12.79 14.92
CA ASP A 393 -18.50 11.55 14.18
C ASP A 393 -17.67 11.42 12.89
N ALA A 394 -17.60 12.48 12.08
CA ALA A 394 -16.84 12.47 10.84
C ALA A 394 -15.35 12.23 11.09
N PHE A 395 -14.76 12.87 12.10
CA PHE A 395 -13.36 12.68 12.46
C PHE A 395 -13.12 11.27 13.01
N ALA A 396 -14.02 10.71 13.83
CA ALA A 396 -13.87 9.36 14.37
C ALA A 396 -13.80 8.32 13.25
N ARG A 397 -14.71 8.44 12.27
CA ARG A 397 -14.80 7.56 11.11
C ARG A 397 -13.61 7.74 10.15
N ALA A 398 -13.25 8.99 9.85
CA ALA A 398 -12.13 9.28 8.96
C ALA A 398 -10.78 8.88 9.58
N TRP A 399 -10.60 9.06 10.90
CA TRP A 399 -9.41 8.58 11.62
C TRP A 399 -9.30 7.06 11.60
N PHE A 400 -10.41 6.35 11.80
CA PHE A 400 -10.42 4.89 11.70
C PHE A 400 -10.09 4.42 10.29
N LYS A 401 -10.72 5.01 9.26
CA LYS A 401 -10.40 4.75 7.84
C LYS A 401 -8.93 5.00 7.55
N LEU A 402 -8.40 6.17 7.91
CA LEU A 402 -6.99 6.53 7.73
C LEU A 402 -6.08 5.43 8.25
N THR A 403 -6.31 5.02 9.49
CA THR A 403 -5.40 4.11 10.20
C THR A 403 -5.59 2.64 9.81
N HIS A 404 -6.67 2.28 9.10
CA HIS A 404 -7.01 0.88 8.78
C HIS A 404 -7.19 0.60 7.27
N ARG A 405 -7.12 1.61 6.39
CA ARG A 405 -7.33 1.48 4.92
C ARG A 405 -6.40 0.50 4.21
N ASP A 406 -5.25 0.18 4.79
CA ASP A 406 -4.25 -0.77 4.26
C ASP A 406 -4.27 -2.16 4.94
N MET A 407 -5.24 -2.38 5.83
CA MET A 407 -5.39 -3.65 6.53
C MET A 407 -6.20 -4.69 5.75
N GLY A 408 -6.75 -4.35 4.59
CA GLY A 408 -7.61 -5.25 3.83
C GLY A 408 -8.92 -5.60 4.58
N PRO A 409 -9.45 -6.83 4.39
CA PRO A 409 -10.79 -7.17 4.85
C PRO A 409 -10.88 -7.36 6.37
N LEU A 410 -12.11 -7.29 6.90
CA LEU A 410 -12.44 -7.46 8.32
C LEU A 410 -11.92 -8.76 8.95
N ALA A 411 -11.75 -9.84 8.17
CA ALA A 411 -11.17 -11.09 8.65
C ALA A 411 -9.75 -10.91 9.25
N ARG A 412 -9.04 -9.83 8.89
CA ARG A 412 -7.71 -9.52 9.41
C ARG A 412 -7.71 -8.68 10.68
N TYR A 413 -8.87 -8.19 11.12
CA TYR A 413 -8.99 -7.21 12.20
C TYR A 413 -9.02 -7.95 13.53
N LEU A 414 -8.09 -7.63 14.43
CA LEU A 414 -7.92 -8.31 15.70
C LEU A 414 -8.18 -7.37 16.88
N GLY A 415 -8.67 -7.94 17.99
CA GLY A 415 -8.82 -7.25 19.26
C GLY A 415 -10.27 -6.92 19.63
N PRO A 416 -10.52 -6.53 20.88
CA PRO A 416 -11.87 -6.33 21.41
C PRO A 416 -12.53 -5.00 21.01
N GLU A 417 -11.80 -4.08 20.38
CA GLU A 417 -12.25 -2.73 20.03
C GLU A 417 -12.55 -2.55 18.53
N VAL A 418 -12.63 -3.66 17.78
CA VAL A 418 -13.01 -3.64 16.36
C VAL A 418 -14.46 -3.15 16.23
N PRO A 419 -14.72 -2.08 15.46
CA PRO A 419 -16.09 -1.61 15.24
C PRO A 419 -16.97 -2.69 14.62
N THR A 420 -18.23 -2.75 15.04
CA THR A 420 -19.21 -3.74 14.50
C THR A 420 -19.88 -3.29 13.20
N GLU A 421 -19.78 -2.00 12.86
CA GLU A 421 -20.30 -1.46 11.61
C GLU A 421 -19.36 -1.82 10.45
N GLU A 422 -19.88 -2.48 9.42
CA GLU A 422 -19.14 -2.74 8.18
C GLU A 422 -19.09 -1.47 7.34
N LEU A 423 -17.88 -1.04 6.98
CA LEU A 423 -17.67 0.18 6.20
C LEU A 423 -17.33 -0.19 4.76
N ILE A 424 -17.90 0.54 3.79
CA ILE A 424 -17.78 0.21 2.36
C ILE A 424 -16.31 0.14 1.87
N TRP A 425 -15.43 0.97 2.41
CA TRP A 425 -14.01 0.99 2.04
C TRP A 425 -13.22 -0.24 2.52
N GLN A 426 -13.82 -1.08 3.37
CA GLN A 426 -13.26 -2.37 3.80
C GLN A 426 -13.54 -3.49 2.78
N ASP A 427 -14.20 -3.17 1.67
CA ASP A 427 -14.63 -4.10 0.63
C ASP A 427 -15.38 -5.32 1.23
N PRO A 428 -16.44 -5.11 2.03
CA PRO A 428 -17.05 -6.15 2.85
C PRO A 428 -17.50 -7.37 2.03
N ILE A 429 -17.36 -8.56 2.63
CA ILE A 429 -17.77 -9.84 2.05
C ILE A 429 -18.73 -10.49 3.04
N PRO A 430 -19.92 -10.97 2.62
CA PRO A 430 -20.84 -11.65 3.51
C PRO A 430 -20.17 -12.87 4.17
N ALA A 431 -20.45 -13.09 5.46
CA ALA A 431 -19.99 -14.29 6.15
C ALA A 431 -20.59 -15.56 5.55
N VAL A 432 -19.85 -16.68 5.64
CA VAL A 432 -20.36 -18.01 5.25
C VAL A 432 -21.58 -18.35 6.10
N ASN A 433 -22.70 -18.64 5.45
CA ASN A 433 -23.99 -18.91 6.08
C ASN A 433 -24.62 -20.25 5.68
N HIS A 434 -23.81 -21.14 5.10
CA HIS A 434 -24.22 -22.45 4.61
C HIS A 434 -23.14 -23.51 4.88
N GLU A 435 -23.51 -24.79 4.80
CA GLU A 435 -22.53 -25.88 4.85
C GLU A 435 -21.63 -25.81 3.61
N LEU A 436 -20.32 -25.99 3.80
CA LEU A 436 -19.34 -25.96 2.71
C LEU A 436 -19.34 -27.28 1.93
N ILE A 437 -18.95 -27.17 0.66
CA ILE A 437 -18.69 -28.35 -0.17
C ILE A 437 -17.50 -29.16 0.37
N ASN A 438 -17.57 -30.49 0.25
CA ASN A 438 -16.50 -31.40 0.64
C ASN A 438 -15.69 -31.88 -0.58
N ALA A 439 -14.71 -32.77 -0.37
CA ALA A 439 -13.85 -33.26 -1.44
C ALA A 439 -14.59 -34.01 -2.57
N GLN A 440 -15.68 -34.72 -2.25
CA GLN A 440 -16.49 -35.42 -3.25
C GLN A 440 -17.26 -34.42 -4.11
N ASP A 441 -17.87 -33.41 -3.47
CA ASP A 441 -18.58 -32.33 -4.16
C ASP A 441 -17.64 -31.55 -5.08
N VAL A 442 -16.42 -31.25 -4.61
CA VAL A 442 -15.34 -30.61 -5.38
C VAL A 442 -15.00 -31.42 -6.63
N ALA A 443 -14.82 -32.74 -6.51
CA ALA A 443 -14.52 -33.60 -7.65
C ALA A 443 -15.67 -33.65 -8.67
N GLU A 444 -16.92 -33.72 -8.20
CA GLU A 444 -18.10 -33.70 -9.05
C GLU A 444 -18.25 -32.36 -9.80
N LEU A 445 -18.09 -31.24 -9.10
CA LEU A 445 -18.16 -29.89 -9.66
C LEU A 445 -17.07 -29.68 -10.72
N LYS A 446 -15.82 -30.10 -10.47
CA LYS A 446 -14.74 -30.05 -11.47
C LYS A 446 -15.12 -30.85 -12.72
N SER A 447 -15.67 -32.05 -12.56
CA SER A 447 -16.13 -32.86 -13.69
C SER A 447 -17.25 -32.17 -14.48
N LYS A 448 -18.20 -31.53 -13.80
CA LYS A 448 -19.28 -30.76 -14.44
C LYS A 448 -18.76 -29.55 -15.20
N VAL A 449 -17.80 -28.81 -14.62
CA VAL A 449 -17.15 -27.69 -15.29
C VAL A 449 -16.43 -28.15 -16.56
N LEU A 450 -15.64 -29.22 -16.51
CA LEU A 450 -14.95 -29.74 -17.70
C LEU A 450 -15.92 -30.27 -18.76
N ALA A 451 -17.07 -30.81 -18.36
CA ALA A 451 -18.11 -31.28 -19.26
C ALA A 451 -18.97 -30.15 -19.87
N SER A 452 -18.83 -28.90 -19.41
CA SER A 452 -19.61 -27.75 -19.90
C SER A 452 -19.26 -27.33 -21.32
N GLY A 453 -18.10 -27.76 -21.84
CA GLY A 453 -17.58 -27.35 -23.14
C GLY A 453 -16.78 -26.04 -23.13
N LEU A 454 -16.62 -25.41 -21.96
CA LEU A 454 -15.68 -24.29 -21.81
C LEU A 454 -14.23 -24.78 -22.01
N PRO A 455 -13.43 -24.12 -22.86
CA PRO A 455 -12.04 -24.48 -23.09
C PRO A 455 -11.16 -24.13 -21.88
N VAL A 456 -10.03 -24.82 -21.73
CA VAL A 456 -9.11 -24.61 -20.59
C VAL A 456 -8.68 -23.15 -20.50
N SER A 457 -8.38 -22.52 -21.63
CA SER A 457 -7.99 -21.12 -21.72
C SER A 457 -9.00 -20.18 -21.06
N GLN A 458 -10.30 -20.41 -21.22
CA GLN A 458 -11.35 -19.57 -20.62
C GLN A 458 -11.48 -19.80 -19.11
N LEU A 459 -11.40 -21.05 -18.65
CA LEU A 459 -11.45 -21.38 -17.23
C LEU A 459 -10.26 -20.75 -16.48
N VAL A 460 -9.06 -20.90 -17.02
CA VAL A 460 -7.81 -20.36 -16.47
C VAL A 460 -7.82 -18.83 -16.51
N SER A 461 -8.17 -18.22 -17.65
CA SER A 461 -8.17 -16.76 -17.79
C SER A 461 -9.20 -16.09 -16.87
N THR A 462 -10.36 -16.71 -16.65
CA THR A 462 -11.41 -16.15 -15.77
C THR A 462 -11.01 -16.23 -14.30
N ALA A 463 -10.46 -17.36 -13.85
CA ALA A 463 -9.94 -17.50 -12.50
C ALA A 463 -8.76 -16.54 -12.24
N TRP A 464 -7.84 -16.42 -13.20
CA TRP A 464 -6.74 -15.46 -13.15
C TRP A 464 -7.24 -14.02 -13.09
N ALA A 465 -8.18 -13.64 -13.97
CA ALA A 465 -8.76 -12.30 -14.00
C ALA A 465 -9.39 -11.92 -12.65
N SER A 466 -10.00 -12.88 -11.96
CA SER A 466 -10.57 -12.64 -10.64
C SER A 466 -9.48 -12.48 -9.57
N ALA A 467 -8.59 -13.47 -9.45
CA ALA A 467 -7.58 -13.52 -8.38
C ALA A 467 -6.50 -12.45 -8.54
N SER A 468 -6.10 -12.14 -9.78
CA SER A 468 -5.02 -11.21 -10.06
C SER A 468 -5.34 -9.76 -9.73
N THR A 469 -6.58 -9.41 -9.36
CA THR A 469 -6.88 -8.07 -8.81
C THR A 469 -6.25 -7.85 -7.44
N PHE A 470 -5.85 -8.92 -6.74
CA PHE A 470 -5.16 -8.83 -5.46
C PHE A 470 -3.89 -7.99 -5.53
N ARG A 471 -3.65 -7.23 -4.48
CA ARG A 471 -2.41 -6.50 -4.27
C ARG A 471 -2.01 -6.54 -2.78
N GLY A 472 -0.80 -7.02 -2.49
CA GLY A 472 -0.34 -7.33 -1.13
C GLY A 472 -0.09 -6.09 -0.26
N SER A 473 0.10 -4.93 -0.89
CA SER A 473 0.40 -3.67 -0.23
C SER A 473 -0.73 -3.23 0.72
N ASP A 474 -1.99 -3.23 0.25
CA ASP A 474 -3.18 -2.89 1.04
C ASP A 474 -4.17 -4.05 1.20
N LYS A 475 -3.85 -5.21 0.63
CA LYS A 475 -4.60 -6.47 0.75
C LYS A 475 -6.02 -6.37 0.18
N ARG A 476 -6.21 -5.49 -0.80
CA ARG A 476 -7.43 -5.36 -1.58
C ARG A 476 -7.42 -6.28 -2.80
N GLY A 477 -8.59 -6.50 -3.38
CA GLY A 477 -8.79 -7.39 -4.53
C GLY A 477 -8.75 -8.88 -4.18
N GLY A 478 -8.69 -9.71 -5.21
CA GLY A 478 -8.72 -11.18 -5.08
C GLY A 478 -10.02 -11.80 -5.63
N ALA A 479 -10.12 -13.12 -5.48
CA ALA A 479 -11.24 -13.91 -6.00
C ALA A 479 -12.44 -14.00 -5.05
N ASN A 480 -12.24 -13.81 -3.75
CA ASN A 480 -13.29 -13.77 -2.75
C ASN A 480 -14.21 -12.57 -2.98
N GLY A 481 -15.51 -12.78 -2.89
CA GLY A 481 -16.54 -11.82 -3.29
C GLY A 481 -17.03 -11.99 -4.72
N ALA A 482 -16.33 -12.76 -5.58
CA ALA A 482 -16.64 -12.89 -7.02
C ALA A 482 -16.88 -11.54 -7.71
N ARG A 483 -16.12 -10.51 -7.32
CA ARG A 483 -16.34 -9.13 -7.80
C ARG A 483 -16.09 -8.96 -9.29
N ILE A 484 -15.43 -9.93 -9.94
CA ILE A 484 -15.30 -10.01 -11.40
C ILE A 484 -16.66 -9.99 -12.12
N ARG A 485 -17.75 -10.44 -11.48
CA ARG A 485 -19.11 -10.39 -12.06
C ARG A 485 -19.82 -9.05 -11.87
N LEU A 486 -19.27 -8.16 -11.06
CA LEU A 486 -19.86 -6.88 -10.67
C LEU A 486 -19.21 -5.73 -11.42
N ALA A 487 -19.88 -4.58 -11.45
CA ALA A 487 -19.23 -3.35 -11.91
C ALA A 487 -18.21 -2.88 -10.85
N PRO A 488 -17.04 -2.37 -11.25
CA PRO A 488 -16.64 -2.12 -12.64
C PRO A 488 -15.93 -3.31 -13.33
N GLN A 489 -15.55 -4.37 -12.59
CA GLN A 489 -14.65 -5.40 -13.10
C GLN A 489 -15.18 -6.18 -14.31
N LYS A 490 -16.49 -6.44 -14.36
CA LYS A 490 -17.13 -7.14 -15.47
C LYS A 490 -17.02 -6.40 -16.80
N ASP A 491 -16.82 -5.08 -16.74
CA ASP A 491 -16.80 -4.17 -17.88
C ASP A 491 -15.36 -3.80 -18.31
N TRP A 492 -14.33 -4.26 -17.58
CA TRP A 492 -12.93 -3.98 -17.91
C TRP A 492 -12.51 -4.67 -19.20
N GLN A 493 -11.81 -3.92 -20.06
CA GLN A 493 -11.34 -4.42 -21.35
C GLN A 493 -10.47 -5.68 -21.20
N VAL A 494 -9.55 -5.68 -20.22
CA VAL A 494 -8.65 -6.80 -19.95
C VAL A 494 -9.39 -8.11 -19.58
N ASN A 495 -10.63 -8.00 -19.12
CA ASN A 495 -11.45 -9.13 -18.73
C ASN A 495 -12.33 -9.67 -19.87
N GLN A 496 -12.28 -9.08 -21.08
CA GLN A 496 -13.08 -9.51 -22.24
C GLN A 496 -14.57 -9.65 -21.92
N PRO A 497 -15.32 -8.55 -21.69
CA PRO A 497 -16.66 -8.59 -21.10
C PRO A 497 -17.62 -9.59 -21.74
N ALA A 498 -17.61 -9.72 -23.07
CA ALA A 498 -18.45 -10.69 -23.78
C ALA A 498 -18.08 -12.16 -23.50
N GLN A 499 -16.78 -12.48 -23.49
CA GLN A 499 -16.29 -13.82 -23.14
C GLN A 499 -16.57 -14.12 -21.66
N LEU A 500 -16.25 -13.17 -20.79
CA LEU A 500 -16.48 -13.30 -19.34
C LEU A 500 -17.95 -13.55 -19.04
N ALA A 501 -18.87 -12.79 -19.64
CA ALA A 501 -20.32 -12.99 -19.44
C ALA A 501 -20.77 -14.41 -19.82
N ASN A 502 -20.23 -14.99 -20.89
CA ASN A 502 -20.53 -16.36 -21.30
C ASN A 502 -20.01 -17.40 -20.28
N VAL A 503 -18.77 -17.23 -19.80
CA VAL A 503 -18.20 -18.10 -18.77
C VAL A 503 -19.01 -18.01 -17.48
N LEU A 504 -19.30 -16.80 -17.00
CA LEU A 504 -20.06 -16.57 -15.77
C LEU A 504 -21.46 -17.17 -15.86
N THR A 505 -22.18 -16.97 -16.97
CA THR A 505 -23.52 -17.56 -17.18
C THR A 505 -23.46 -19.10 -17.08
N THR A 506 -22.43 -19.72 -17.63
CA THR A 506 -22.25 -21.17 -17.58
C THR A 506 -21.96 -21.65 -16.16
N LEU A 507 -21.07 -20.97 -15.43
CA LEU A 507 -20.75 -21.29 -14.05
C LEU A 507 -21.96 -21.05 -13.12
N GLU A 508 -22.72 -19.98 -13.30
CA GLU A 508 -23.97 -19.72 -12.57
C GLU A 508 -25.02 -20.81 -12.80
N GLY A 509 -25.10 -21.36 -14.02
CA GLY A 509 -25.93 -22.52 -14.32
C GLY A 509 -25.53 -23.77 -13.53
N ILE A 510 -24.21 -24.06 -13.46
CA ILE A 510 -23.66 -25.18 -12.67
C ILE A 510 -23.91 -24.97 -11.18
N GLN A 511 -23.66 -23.75 -10.68
CA GLN A 511 -23.90 -23.36 -9.29
C GLN A 511 -25.37 -23.57 -8.92
N SER A 512 -26.29 -23.05 -9.73
CA SER A 512 -27.74 -23.15 -9.51
C SER A 512 -28.22 -24.59 -9.50
N ALA A 513 -27.74 -25.40 -10.44
CA ALA A 513 -28.07 -26.82 -10.50
C ALA A 513 -27.54 -27.59 -9.28
N PHE A 514 -26.30 -27.32 -8.84
CA PHE A 514 -25.73 -27.95 -7.66
C PHE A 514 -26.50 -27.54 -6.39
N ASN A 515 -26.69 -26.24 -6.16
CA ASN A 515 -27.34 -25.71 -4.97
C ASN A 515 -28.81 -26.15 -4.84
N SER A 516 -29.54 -26.25 -5.96
CA SER A 516 -30.94 -26.70 -5.96
C SER A 516 -31.10 -28.20 -5.72
N ALA A 517 -30.06 -29.00 -5.99
CA ALA A 517 -30.06 -30.43 -5.74
C ALA A 517 -29.76 -30.80 -4.28
N GLN A 518 -29.28 -29.85 -3.46
CA GLN A 518 -28.95 -30.10 -2.06
C GLN A 518 -30.18 -29.94 -1.15
N SER A 519 -30.37 -30.88 -0.23
CA SER A 519 -31.42 -30.82 0.81
C SER A 519 -30.89 -30.43 2.20
N GLY A 520 -29.58 -30.47 2.42
CA GLY A 520 -28.93 -30.22 3.72
C GLY A 520 -28.45 -28.78 3.96
N GLY A 521 -28.84 -27.82 3.11
CA GLY A 521 -28.36 -26.44 3.21
C GLY A 521 -26.93 -26.21 2.68
N LYS A 522 -26.23 -27.27 2.25
CA LYS A 522 -24.95 -27.19 1.54
C LYS A 522 -25.09 -26.40 0.24
N ARG A 523 -24.13 -25.51 -0.01
CA ARG A 523 -24.07 -24.68 -1.23
C ARG A 523 -22.63 -24.43 -1.66
N VAL A 524 -22.47 -24.01 -2.91
CA VAL A 524 -21.24 -23.44 -3.46
C VAL A 524 -21.50 -21.99 -3.90
N SER A 525 -20.57 -21.10 -3.59
CA SER A 525 -20.57 -19.72 -4.09
C SER A 525 -20.03 -19.65 -5.51
N LEU A 526 -20.32 -18.57 -6.23
CA LEU A 526 -19.78 -18.35 -7.55
C LEU A 526 -18.28 -18.03 -7.45
N ALA A 527 -17.85 -17.36 -6.38
CA ALA A 527 -16.44 -17.12 -6.08
C ALA A 527 -15.62 -18.42 -5.98
N ASP A 528 -16.13 -19.40 -5.24
CA ASP A 528 -15.49 -20.72 -5.17
C ASP A 528 -15.55 -21.43 -6.52
N LEU A 529 -16.68 -21.34 -7.25
CA LEU A 529 -16.82 -22.03 -8.53
C LEU A 529 -15.90 -21.46 -9.62
N ILE A 530 -15.65 -20.15 -9.64
CA ILE A 530 -14.67 -19.51 -10.54
C ILE A 530 -13.26 -20.04 -10.28
N VAL A 531 -12.82 -20.07 -9.02
CA VAL A 531 -11.48 -20.58 -8.66
C VAL A 531 -11.39 -22.08 -8.93
N LEU A 532 -12.43 -22.84 -8.59
CA LEU A 532 -12.51 -24.27 -8.81
C LEU A 532 -12.45 -24.62 -10.31
N ALA A 533 -13.12 -23.82 -11.14
CA ALA A 533 -13.08 -23.95 -12.59
C ALA A 533 -11.67 -23.75 -13.14
N GLY A 534 -10.95 -22.71 -12.68
CA GLY A 534 -9.54 -22.53 -13.02
C GLY A 534 -8.66 -23.70 -12.58
N CYS A 535 -8.86 -24.22 -11.37
CA CYS A 535 -8.16 -25.42 -10.88
C CYS A 535 -8.43 -26.63 -11.78
N ALA A 536 -9.68 -26.86 -12.19
CA ALA A 536 -10.04 -27.94 -13.11
C ALA A 536 -9.35 -27.77 -14.48
N GLY A 537 -9.30 -26.54 -15.00
CA GLY A 537 -8.59 -26.23 -16.24
C GLY A 537 -7.09 -26.55 -16.16
N VAL A 538 -6.42 -26.16 -15.08
CA VAL A 538 -5.00 -26.46 -14.86
C VAL A 538 -4.75 -27.96 -14.71
N GLU A 539 -5.58 -28.68 -13.95
CA GLU A 539 -5.48 -30.15 -13.81
C GLU A 539 -5.67 -30.86 -15.15
N GLN A 540 -6.65 -30.41 -15.95
CA GLN A 540 -6.88 -30.95 -17.28
C GLN A 540 -5.70 -30.66 -18.22
N ALA A 541 -5.12 -29.46 -18.17
CA ALA A 541 -3.95 -29.12 -18.97
C ALA A 541 -2.70 -29.93 -18.59
N ALA A 542 -2.49 -30.18 -17.30
CA ALA A 542 -1.42 -31.07 -16.83
C ALA A 542 -1.65 -32.51 -17.30
N LYS A 543 -2.91 -32.98 -17.25
CA LYS A 543 -3.29 -34.31 -17.76
C LYS A 543 -3.04 -34.44 -19.26
N ASN A 544 -3.36 -33.41 -20.05
CA ASN A 544 -3.04 -33.34 -21.48
C ASN A 544 -1.52 -33.48 -21.71
N ALA A 545 -0.69 -32.98 -20.79
CA ALA A 545 0.76 -33.09 -20.82
C ALA A 545 1.29 -34.45 -20.29
N GLY A 546 0.42 -35.37 -19.88
CA GLY A 546 0.79 -36.67 -19.32
C GLY A 546 1.08 -36.65 -17.82
N HIS A 547 0.73 -35.58 -17.10
CA HIS A 547 0.94 -35.45 -15.66
C HIS A 547 -0.39 -35.49 -14.91
N THR A 548 -0.47 -36.33 -13.88
CA THR A 548 -1.60 -36.32 -12.94
C THR A 548 -1.19 -35.49 -11.73
N VAL A 549 -1.86 -34.36 -11.54
CA VAL A 549 -1.65 -33.45 -10.40
C VAL A 549 -2.99 -33.07 -9.80
N THR A 550 -2.97 -32.67 -8.54
CA THR A 550 -4.12 -32.04 -7.88
C THR A 550 -3.74 -30.61 -7.54
N VAL A 551 -4.53 -29.66 -8.04
CA VAL A 551 -4.39 -28.25 -7.69
C VAL A 551 -5.11 -28.04 -6.36
N PRO A 552 -4.41 -27.54 -5.32
CA PRO A 552 -5.03 -27.27 -4.03
C PRO A 552 -6.21 -26.32 -4.16
N PHE A 553 -7.33 -26.68 -3.55
CA PHE A 553 -8.54 -25.87 -3.51
C PHE A 553 -9.14 -25.92 -2.12
N SER A 554 -9.40 -24.73 -1.55
CA SER A 554 -10.09 -24.58 -0.27
C SER A 554 -11.39 -23.83 -0.51
N PRO A 555 -12.57 -24.41 -0.20
CA PRO A 555 -13.85 -23.70 -0.30
C PRO A 555 -13.98 -22.66 0.82
N GLY A 556 -15.05 -21.87 0.78
CA GLY A 556 -15.40 -20.88 1.80
C GLY A 556 -15.42 -19.44 1.31
N ARG A 557 -15.10 -19.18 0.03
CA ARG A 557 -15.33 -17.85 -0.55
C ARG A 557 -16.83 -17.56 -0.61
N MET A 558 -17.19 -16.30 -0.50
CA MET A 558 -18.58 -15.84 -0.58
C MET A 558 -18.77 -14.84 -1.71
N ASP A 559 -20.01 -14.59 -2.07
CA ASP A 559 -20.39 -13.72 -3.18
C ASP A 559 -20.80 -12.34 -2.65
N ALA A 560 -19.98 -11.31 -2.89
CA ALA A 560 -20.26 -9.92 -2.50
C ALA A 560 -21.38 -9.33 -3.37
N SER A 561 -22.12 -8.34 -2.87
CA SER A 561 -23.13 -7.61 -3.65
C SER A 561 -22.55 -6.35 -4.34
N GLN A 562 -23.32 -5.74 -5.23
CA GLN A 562 -22.93 -4.47 -5.85
C GLN A 562 -22.90 -3.33 -4.82
N GLU A 563 -23.81 -3.35 -3.84
CA GLU A 563 -23.87 -2.38 -2.74
C GLU A 563 -22.64 -2.49 -1.81
N GLN A 564 -22.00 -3.66 -1.77
CA GLN A 564 -20.74 -3.91 -1.07
C GLN A 564 -19.49 -3.64 -1.95
N THR A 565 -19.67 -3.04 -3.12
CA THR A 565 -18.61 -2.81 -4.11
C THR A 565 -18.68 -1.38 -4.63
N ASP A 566 -17.85 -0.51 -4.06
CA ASP A 566 -17.75 0.89 -4.48
C ASP A 566 -17.03 1.02 -5.83
N LEU A 567 -17.68 1.66 -6.80
CA LEU A 567 -17.20 1.75 -8.18
C LEU A 567 -15.89 2.54 -8.26
N GLU A 568 -15.80 3.67 -7.57
CA GLU A 568 -14.64 4.54 -7.60
C GLU A 568 -13.44 3.87 -6.93
N SER A 569 -13.65 3.28 -5.75
CA SER A 569 -12.61 2.54 -5.02
C SER A 569 -12.11 1.29 -5.77
N PHE A 570 -12.95 0.61 -6.56
CA PHE A 570 -12.50 -0.54 -7.37
C PHE A 570 -11.85 -0.15 -8.69
N ALA A 571 -12.08 1.07 -9.20
CA ALA A 571 -11.50 1.53 -10.46
C ALA A 571 -9.95 1.54 -10.42
N VAL A 572 -9.34 1.82 -9.26
CA VAL A 572 -7.87 1.80 -9.09
C VAL A 572 -7.25 0.40 -9.13
N LEU A 573 -8.08 -0.65 -9.08
CA LEU A 573 -7.63 -2.04 -9.23
C LEU A 573 -7.65 -2.52 -10.69
N GLU A 574 -8.17 -1.70 -11.62
CA GLU A 574 -8.11 -2.02 -13.04
C GLU A 574 -6.65 -2.05 -13.50
N PRO A 575 -6.12 -3.20 -13.97
CA PRO A 575 -4.73 -3.28 -14.38
C PRO A 575 -4.45 -2.34 -15.56
N ILE A 576 -3.43 -1.50 -15.45
CA ILE A 576 -2.88 -0.78 -16.62
C ILE A 576 -2.06 -1.69 -17.53
N ALA A 577 -1.53 -2.77 -16.96
CA ALA A 577 -0.82 -3.84 -17.63
C ALA A 577 -1.07 -5.16 -16.90
N ASP A 578 -1.14 -6.26 -17.66
CA ASP A 578 -1.13 -7.61 -17.12
C ASP A 578 -0.30 -8.50 -18.05
N GLY A 579 1.00 -8.58 -17.77
CA GLY A 579 1.92 -9.35 -18.59
C GLY A 579 1.64 -10.87 -18.54
N PHE A 580 0.92 -11.38 -17.53
CA PHE A 580 0.50 -12.78 -17.50
C PHE A 580 -0.55 -13.08 -18.57
N ARG A 581 -1.37 -12.08 -18.93
CA ARG A 581 -2.33 -12.13 -20.05
C ARG A 581 -1.87 -11.35 -21.30
N ASN A 582 -0.60 -10.95 -21.35
CA ASN A 582 -0.01 -10.16 -22.45
C ASN A 582 -0.83 -8.87 -22.77
N TYR A 583 -1.32 -8.20 -21.73
CA TYR A 583 -2.16 -7.00 -21.84
C TYR A 583 -1.39 -5.72 -21.49
N LEU A 584 -1.61 -4.68 -22.27
CA LEU A 584 -1.21 -3.31 -21.98
C LEU A 584 -2.35 -2.36 -22.40
N LYS A 585 -2.89 -1.58 -21.46
CA LYS A 585 -4.07 -0.73 -21.70
C LYS A 585 -3.80 0.41 -22.67
N SER A 586 -2.61 0.99 -22.63
CA SER A 586 -2.15 2.04 -23.52
C SER A 586 -0.63 2.05 -23.62
N LYS A 587 -0.05 2.96 -24.42
CA LYS A 587 1.40 3.14 -24.42
C LYS A 587 1.82 3.91 -23.15
N TYR A 588 2.83 3.39 -22.45
CA TYR A 588 3.43 4.00 -21.27
C TYR A 588 4.91 4.30 -21.49
N THR A 589 5.44 5.25 -20.72
CA THR A 589 6.88 5.55 -20.68
C THR A 589 7.67 4.46 -19.95
N ILE A 590 7.01 3.73 -19.04
CA ILE A 590 7.56 2.58 -18.33
C ILE A 590 7.46 1.34 -19.22
N THR A 591 8.52 0.54 -19.26
CA THR A 591 8.56 -0.67 -20.09
C THR A 591 7.62 -1.75 -19.55
N ALA A 592 7.02 -2.54 -20.45
CA ALA A 592 6.04 -3.56 -20.07
C ALA A 592 6.60 -4.62 -19.11
N GLU A 593 7.89 -4.98 -19.23
CA GLU A 593 8.56 -5.90 -18.31
C GLU A 593 8.77 -5.32 -16.90
N ALA A 594 8.88 -3.99 -16.75
CA ALA A 594 8.92 -3.36 -15.45
C ALA A 594 7.53 -3.40 -14.78
N LEU A 595 6.47 -3.16 -15.55
CA LEU A 595 5.09 -3.31 -15.09
C LEU A 595 4.74 -4.77 -14.73
N LEU A 596 5.31 -5.75 -15.43
CA LEU A 596 5.18 -7.16 -15.08
C LEU A 596 5.79 -7.47 -13.70
N VAL A 597 7.00 -6.97 -13.45
CA VAL A 597 7.68 -7.18 -12.14
C VAL A 597 6.93 -6.44 -11.03
N ASP A 598 6.45 -5.23 -11.27
CA ASP A 598 5.58 -4.51 -10.34
C ASP A 598 4.31 -5.30 -10.01
N LYS A 599 3.64 -5.84 -11.04
CA LYS A 599 2.46 -6.70 -10.85
C LYS A 599 2.77 -7.97 -10.07
N ALA A 600 3.91 -8.59 -10.35
CA ALA A 600 4.35 -9.79 -9.64
C ALA A 600 4.63 -9.51 -8.16
N GLN A 601 5.22 -8.36 -7.85
CA GLN A 601 5.47 -7.91 -6.49
C GLN A 601 4.14 -7.70 -5.73
N GLN A 602 3.16 -7.07 -6.38
CA GLN A 602 1.82 -6.92 -5.80
C GLN A 602 1.13 -8.26 -5.53
N LEU A 603 1.42 -9.29 -6.32
CA LEU A 603 0.94 -10.66 -6.10
C LEU A 603 1.84 -11.46 -5.13
N THR A 604 2.79 -10.81 -4.47
CA THR A 604 3.76 -11.40 -3.52
C THR A 604 4.62 -12.51 -4.14
N LEU A 605 4.82 -12.48 -5.46
CA LEU A 605 5.54 -13.52 -6.19
C LEU A 605 7.05 -13.29 -6.14
N SER A 606 7.78 -14.39 -5.98
CA SER A 606 9.21 -14.44 -6.25
C SER A 606 9.50 -14.49 -7.76
N ALA A 607 10.74 -14.20 -8.16
CA ALA A 607 11.14 -14.30 -9.57
C ALA A 607 10.91 -15.72 -10.16
N PRO A 608 11.18 -16.84 -9.45
CA PRO A 608 10.83 -18.19 -9.93
C PRO A 608 9.34 -18.43 -10.10
N GLU A 609 8.50 -17.95 -9.19
CA GLU A 609 7.03 -18.10 -9.26
C GLU A 609 6.46 -17.27 -10.43
N LEU A 610 6.91 -16.02 -10.60
CA LEU A 610 6.60 -15.18 -11.76
C LEU A 610 6.94 -15.92 -13.06
N THR A 611 8.14 -16.48 -13.15
CA THR A 611 8.62 -17.18 -14.34
C THR A 611 7.74 -18.37 -14.66
N ALA A 612 7.51 -19.27 -13.68
CA ALA A 612 6.67 -20.46 -13.87
C ALA A 612 5.26 -20.08 -14.33
N LEU A 613 4.62 -19.13 -13.65
CA LEU A 613 3.27 -18.66 -13.98
C LEU A 613 3.21 -18.11 -15.41
N LEU A 614 4.11 -17.22 -15.80
CA LEU A 614 4.06 -16.64 -17.15
C LEU A 614 4.24 -17.70 -18.23
N GLY A 615 5.22 -18.59 -18.09
CA GLY A 615 5.44 -19.67 -19.05
C GLY A 615 4.22 -20.59 -19.18
N GLY A 616 3.57 -20.92 -18.06
CA GLY A 616 2.34 -21.71 -18.06
C GLY A 616 1.17 -20.98 -18.70
N MET A 617 0.93 -19.71 -18.34
CA MET A 617 -0.15 -18.90 -18.90
C MET A 617 -0.05 -18.79 -20.43
N ARG A 618 1.16 -18.74 -20.99
CA ARG A 618 1.37 -18.76 -22.45
C ARG A 618 0.93 -20.06 -23.10
N VAL A 619 1.36 -21.23 -22.60
CA VAL A 619 0.99 -22.51 -23.21
C VAL A 619 -0.48 -22.87 -22.98
N LEU A 620 -1.11 -22.29 -21.96
CA LEU A 620 -2.55 -22.38 -21.70
C LEU A 620 -3.38 -21.43 -22.57
N ASN A 621 -2.75 -20.67 -23.47
CA ASN A 621 -3.40 -19.73 -24.39
C ASN A 621 -4.27 -18.70 -23.65
N ALA A 622 -3.74 -18.15 -22.55
CA ALA A 622 -4.47 -17.26 -21.63
C ALA A 622 -4.24 -15.75 -21.92
N ASN A 623 -3.83 -15.39 -23.15
CA ASN A 623 -3.71 -13.99 -23.54
C ASN A 623 -5.10 -13.32 -23.59
N TYR A 624 -5.17 -12.05 -23.16
CA TYR A 624 -6.43 -11.34 -22.96
C TYR A 624 -7.23 -11.10 -24.25
N ASP A 625 -6.65 -11.26 -25.43
CA ASP A 625 -7.28 -11.01 -26.72
C ASP A 625 -7.19 -12.22 -27.66
N GLY A 626 -6.69 -13.35 -27.16
CA GLY A 626 -6.39 -14.54 -27.97
C GLY A 626 -5.19 -14.38 -28.92
N SER A 627 -4.42 -13.30 -28.81
CA SER A 627 -3.20 -13.11 -29.60
C SER A 627 -2.22 -14.26 -29.38
N GLN A 628 -1.40 -14.53 -30.39
CA GLN A 628 -0.39 -15.59 -30.35
C GLN A 628 0.97 -15.12 -29.80
N HIS A 629 1.01 -13.91 -29.22
CA HIS A 629 2.23 -13.36 -28.63
C HIS A 629 2.68 -14.21 -27.43
N GLY A 630 3.90 -14.72 -27.49
CA GLY A 630 4.48 -15.55 -26.45
C GLY A 630 3.96 -16.98 -26.42
N VAL A 631 3.00 -17.37 -27.26
CA VAL A 631 2.41 -18.72 -27.30
C VAL A 631 3.36 -19.66 -28.06
N PHE A 632 4.54 -19.91 -27.49
CA PHE A 632 5.59 -20.71 -28.11
C PHE A 632 5.36 -22.20 -27.90
N THR A 633 4.22 -22.70 -28.37
CA THR A 633 3.87 -24.12 -28.35
C THR A 633 3.00 -24.47 -29.55
N LYS A 634 2.99 -25.75 -29.94
CA LYS A 634 2.04 -26.32 -30.90
C LYS A 634 0.97 -27.18 -30.23
N ARG A 635 1.03 -27.30 -28.90
CA ARG A 635 0.14 -28.10 -28.06
C ARG A 635 -0.60 -27.15 -27.11
N LEU A 636 -1.50 -26.36 -27.67
CA LEU A 636 -2.29 -25.41 -26.88
C LEU A 636 -3.06 -26.15 -25.79
N GLU A 637 -3.31 -25.45 -24.66
CA GLU A 637 -4.05 -26.00 -23.52
C GLU A 637 -3.43 -27.27 -22.92
N THR A 638 -2.11 -27.40 -23.07
CA THR A 638 -1.29 -28.50 -22.55
C THR A 638 -0.17 -27.91 -21.71
N LEU A 639 -0.18 -28.15 -20.40
CA LEU A 639 0.74 -27.51 -19.45
C LEU A 639 2.16 -28.09 -19.59
N THR A 640 2.97 -27.45 -20.41
CA THR A 640 4.32 -27.89 -20.80
C THR A 640 5.32 -26.76 -20.64
N ASN A 641 6.60 -27.11 -20.54
CA ASN A 641 7.69 -26.15 -20.54
C ASN A 641 8.04 -25.61 -21.95
N ASP A 642 7.16 -25.83 -22.95
CA ASP A 642 7.38 -25.46 -24.36
C ASP A 642 7.74 -23.98 -24.52
N PHE A 643 7.15 -23.08 -23.71
CA PHE A 643 7.49 -21.66 -23.73
C PHE A 643 9.00 -21.43 -23.58
N PHE A 644 9.62 -22.04 -22.56
CA PHE A 644 11.04 -21.85 -22.27
C PHE A 644 11.93 -22.56 -23.27
N VAL A 645 11.57 -23.79 -23.65
CA VAL A 645 12.30 -24.57 -24.66
C VAL A 645 12.40 -23.80 -25.98
N ASN A 646 11.29 -23.23 -26.44
CA ASN A 646 11.24 -22.52 -27.72
C ASN A 646 11.77 -21.08 -27.62
N LEU A 647 11.67 -20.41 -26.47
CA LEU A 647 12.28 -19.10 -26.24
C LEU A 647 13.81 -19.18 -26.30
N LEU A 648 14.39 -20.23 -25.71
CA LEU A 648 15.85 -20.43 -25.60
C LEU A 648 16.45 -21.19 -26.80
N ASP A 649 15.63 -21.62 -27.76
CA ASP A 649 16.09 -22.26 -29.00
C ASP A 649 16.92 -21.29 -29.85
N MET A 650 18.23 -21.54 -29.93
CA MET A 650 19.16 -20.74 -30.72
C MET A 650 18.93 -20.85 -32.23
N GLY A 651 18.15 -21.84 -32.69
CA GLY A 651 17.64 -21.91 -34.06
C GLY A 651 16.67 -20.77 -34.40
N THR A 652 16.16 -20.05 -33.40
CA THR A 652 15.30 -18.88 -33.58
C THR A 652 16.10 -17.57 -33.48
N GLU A 653 15.85 -16.64 -34.40
CA GLU A 653 16.33 -15.26 -34.37
C GLU A 653 15.20 -14.29 -34.11
N TRP A 654 15.32 -13.47 -33.06
CA TRP A 654 14.33 -12.46 -32.71
C TRP A 654 14.66 -11.11 -33.33
N LYS A 655 13.68 -10.49 -33.97
CA LYS A 655 13.77 -9.15 -34.57
C LYS A 655 12.60 -8.30 -34.09
N PRO A 656 12.83 -7.02 -33.71
CA PRO A 656 11.72 -6.14 -33.40
C PRO A 656 10.93 -5.84 -34.68
N VAL A 657 9.61 -5.74 -34.56
CA VAL A 657 8.72 -5.39 -35.69
C VAL A 657 8.81 -3.89 -36.00
N SER A 658 9.17 -3.07 -35.02
CA SER A 658 9.29 -1.62 -35.14
C SER A 658 10.34 -1.04 -34.19
N ASP A 659 10.66 0.25 -34.35
CA ASP A 659 11.65 0.95 -33.53
C ASP A 659 11.25 1.08 -32.05
N GLU A 660 9.95 1.02 -31.75
CA GLU A 660 9.43 0.99 -30.38
C GLU A 660 9.84 -0.27 -29.62
N LYS A 661 10.13 -1.39 -30.33
CA LYS A 661 10.59 -2.66 -29.74
C LYS A 661 9.63 -3.19 -28.67
N ASP A 662 8.34 -3.08 -28.92
CA ASP A 662 7.29 -3.63 -28.06
C ASP A 662 6.85 -5.04 -28.50
N VAL A 663 6.94 -5.31 -29.81
CA VAL A 663 6.60 -6.59 -30.44
C VAL A 663 7.78 -7.08 -31.28
N PHE A 664 7.97 -8.40 -31.28
CA PHE A 664 9.08 -9.09 -31.91
C PHE A 664 8.60 -10.30 -32.70
N GLU A 665 9.30 -10.58 -33.79
CA GLU A 665 9.12 -11.76 -34.62
C GLU A 665 10.34 -12.68 -34.48
N GLY A 666 10.07 -13.97 -34.23
CA GLY A 666 11.06 -15.02 -34.14
C GLY A 666 11.11 -15.81 -35.44
N PHE A 667 12.23 -15.77 -36.15
CA PHE A 667 12.44 -16.45 -37.43
C PHE A 667 13.36 -17.66 -37.26
N ASP A 668 13.08 -18.74 -38.00
CA ASP A 668 14.02 -19.83 -38.16
C ASP A 668 15.30 -19.33 -38.85
N ARG A 669 16.47 -19.53 -38.23
CA ARG A 669 17.74 -19.01 -38.75
C ARG A 669 18.17 -19.63 -40.08
N ALA A 670 17.79 -20.88 -40.34
CA ALA A 670 18.23 -21.60 -41.53
C ALA A 670 17.35 -21.27 -42.75
N THR A 671 16.04 -21.16 -42.53
CA THR A 671 15.05 -21.00 -43.60
C THR A 671 14.51 -19.56 -43.72
N GLY A 672 14.66 -18.74 -42.68
CA GLY A 672 14.05 -17.41 -42.61
C GLY A 672 12.53 -17.44 -42.38
N ALA A 673 11.93 -18.60 -42.12
CA ALA A 673 10.49 -18.72 -41.91
C ALA A 673 10.08 -18.15 -40.55
N LEU A 674 8.98 -17.40 -40.50
CA LEU A 674 8.39 -16.92 -39.25
C LEU A 674 7.93 -18.11 -38.41
N LYS A 675 8.44 -18.23 -37.18
CA LYS A 675 8.06 -19.27 -36.21
C LYS A 675 7.09 -18.73 -35.17
N TRP A 676 7.40 -17.57 -34.59
CA TRP A 676 6.74 -17.06 -33.40
C TRP A 676 6.62 -15.54 -33.42
N THR A 677 5.69 -14.99 -32.63
CA THR A 677 5.66 -13.57 -32.26
C THR A 677 5.64 -13.45 -30.75
N GLY A 678 6.25 -12.40 -30.19
CA GLY A 678 6.28 -12.17 -28.74
C GLY A 678 6.39 -10.69 -28.43
N THR A 679 6.07 -10.32 -27.20
CA THR A 679 6.22 -8.96 -26.69
C THR A 679 7.41 -8.89 -25.74
N ARG A 680 7.67 -7.68 -25.20
CA ARG A 680 8.70 -7.47 -24.18
C ARG A 680 8.55 -8.37 -22.97
N VAL A 681 7.32 -8.62 -22.52
CA VAL A 681 7.05 -9.48 -21.36
C VAL A 681 7.36 -10.95 -21.63
N ASP A 682 7.42 -11.36 -22.90
CA ASP A 682 7.82 -12.72 -23.29
C ASP A 682 9.34 -12.82 -23.37
N LEU A 683 9.97 -11.91 -24.12
CA LEU A 683 11.40 -11.98 -24.43
C LEU A 683 12.30 -11.60 -23.26
N ILE A 684 11.78 -10.90 -22.24
CA ILE A 684 12.59 -10.54 -21.07
C ILE A 684 13.18 -11.77 -20.36
N PHE A 685 12.48 -12.91 -20.41
CA PHE A 685 12.95 -14.19 -19.85
C PHE A 685 14.09 -14.84 -20.67
N GLY A 686 14.36 -14.37 -21.89
CA GLY A 686 15.54 -14.76 -22.67
C GLY A 686 16.68 -13.73 -22.61
N SER A 687 16.43 -12.57 -22.00
CA SER A 687 17.29 -11.38 -22.06
C SER A 687 17.88 -10.98 -20.71
N ASN A 688 17.04 -10.80 -19.68
CA ASN A 688 17.53 -10.50 -18.34
C ASN A 688 18.27 -11.71 -17.77
N ALA A 689 19.53 -11.54 -17.37
CA ALA A 689 20.39 -12.66 -16.97
C ALA A 689 19.82 -13.52 -15.82
N GLN A 690 19.12 -12.92 -14.85
CA GLN A 690 18.54 -13.67 -13.74
C GLN A 690 17.26 -14.39 -14.15
N LEU A 691 16.33 -13.72 -14.85
CA LEU A 691 15.13 -14.39 -15.36
C LEU A 691 15.48 -15.48 -16.37
N ARG A 692 16.51 -15.26 -17.19
CA ARG A 692 17.04 -16.27 -18.12
C ARG A 692 17.59 -17.48 -17.39
N ALA A 693 18.35 -17.30 -16.30
CA ALA A 693 18.84 -18.42 -15.51
C ALA A 693 17.68 -19.27 -14.94
N VAL A 694 16.57 -18.64 -14.53
CA VAL A 694 15.35 -19.36 -14.12
C VAL A 694 14.67 -20.05 -15.33
N ALA A 695 14.58 -19.37 -16.47
CA ALA A 695 14.03 -19.93 -17.70
C ALA A 695 14.84 -21.16 -18.17
N GLU A 696 16.16 -21.15 -18.02
CA GLU A 696 17.05 -22.29 -18.34
C GLU A 696 16.75 -23.52 -17.47
N VAL A 697 16.41 -23.32 -16.19
CA VAL A 697 15.92 -24.42 -15.34
C VAL A 697 14.67 -25.03 -15.93
N TYR A 698 13.65 -24.24 -16.25
CA TYR A 698 12.41 -24.79 -16.81
C TYR A 698 12.55 -25.26 -18.27
N GLY A 699 13.46 -24.71 -19.05
CA GLY A 699 13.76 -25.14 -20.42
C GLY A 699 14.62 -26.40 -20.53
N SER A 700 15.12 -26.92 -19.41
CA SER A 700 15.92 -28.15 -19.38
C SER A 700 15.08 -29.40 -19.65
N SER A 701 15.69 -30.42 -20.24
CA SER A 701 14.99 -31.63 -20.70
C SER A 701 14.38 -32.49 -19.59
N ASP A 702 14.87 -32.34 -18.35
CA ASP A 702 14.40 -33.03 -17.15
C ASP A 702 13.37 -32.22 -16.34
N ALA A 703 13.06 -30.98 -16.76
CA ALA A 703 12.32 -30.03 -15.95
C ALA A 703 10.79 -30.07 -16.15
N GLN A 704 10.27 -30.82 -17.11
CA GLN A 704 8.83 -30.85 -17.41
C GLN A 704 7.96 -31.18 -16.19
N GLY A 705 8.33 -32.20 -15.40
CA GLY A 705 7.62 -32.53 -14.16
C GLY A 705 7.74 -31.43 -13.09
N LYS A 706 8.94 -30.86 -12.91
CA LYS A 706 9.20 -29.75 -11.99
C LYS A 706 8.38 -28.52 -12.36
N PHE A 707 8.37 -28.14 -13.63
CA PHE A 707 7.62 -27.00 -14.15
C PHE A 707 6.12 -27.13 -13.85
N VAL A 708 5.52 -28.29 -14.10
CA VAL A 708 4.11 -28.53 -13.78
C VAL A 708 3.84 -28.34 -12.28
N HIS A 709 4.69 -28.90 -11.41
CA HIS A 709 4.54 -28.76 -9.96
C HIS A 709 4.70 -27.31 -9.48
N ASP A 710 5.72 -26.60 -9.96
CA ASP A 710 5.99 -25.22 -9.57
C ASP A 710 4.91 -24.26 -10.10
N PHE A 711 4.39 -24.50 -11.32
CA PHE A 711 3.23 -23.77 -11.85
C PHE A 711 1.99 -23.99 -10.97
N VAL A 712 1.69 -25.23 -10.60
CA VAL A 712 0.54 -25.55 -9.73
C VAL A 712 0.69 -24.92 -8.35
N ALA A 713 1.89 -24.92 -7.77
CA ALA A 713 2.16 -24.29 -6.48
C ALA A 713 1.95 -22.77 -6.55
N ALA A 714 2.54 -22.11 -7.56
CA ALA A 714 2.39 -20.68 -7.75
C ALA A 714 0.93 -20.27 -8.09
N TRP A 715 0.23 -21.08 -8.88
CA TRP A 715 -1.21 -20.92 -9.13
C TRP A 715 -2.02 -21.01 -7.83
N GLY A 716 -1.78 -22.06 -7.05
CA GLY A 716 -2.42 -22.27 -5.75
C GLY A 716 -2.18 -21.11 -4.78
N LYS A 717 -0.97 -20.53 -4.79
CA LYS A 717 -0.66 -19.32 -4.02
C LYS A 717 -1.54 -18.15 -4.46
N VAL A 718 -1.53 -17.78 -5.75
CA VAL A 718 -2.29 -16.63 -6.28
C VAL A 718 -3.79 -16.76 -6.00
N MET A 719 -4.35 -17.95 -6.18
CA MET A 719 -5.77 -18.20 -5.91
C MET A 719 -6.17 -18.02 -4.44
N ASN A 720 -5.21 -18.04 -3.51
CA ASN A 720 -5.46 -17.96 -2.07
C ASN A 720 -4.88 -16.71 -1.39
N LEU A 721 -4.37 -15.72 -2.15
CA LEU A 721 -3.78 -14.50 -1.58
C LEU A 721 -4.76 -13.69 -0.70
N ASP A 722 -6.06 -13.80 -0.95
CA ASP A 722 -7.13 -13.10 -0.22
C ASP A 722 -7.85 -13.98 0.81
N ARG A 723 -7.36 -15.20 1.06
CA ARG A 723 -7.98 -16.17 1.98
C ARG A 723 -7.57 -15.98 3.42
N PHE A 724 -7.74 -14.75 3.90
CA PHE A 724 -7.47 -14.36 5.28
C PHE A 724 -8.42 -15.03 6.28
N ASP A 725 -9.57 -15.53 5.82
CA ASP A 725 -10.50 -16.35 6.60
C ASP A 725 -9.92 -17.71 7.04
N LEU A 726 -8.80 -18.14 6.41
CA LEU A 726 -8.12 -19.40 6.70
C LEU A 726 -6.81 -19.23 7.49
N ALA A 727 -6.37 -17.99 7.75
CA ALA A 727 -5.01 -17.64 8.20
C ALA A 727 -4.85 -17.46 9.72
#